data_AF-A0A7W1FC90-F1
#
_entry.id   AF-A0A7W1FC90-F1
#
_cell.length_a   1.000
_cell.length_b   1.000
_cell.length_c   1.000
_cell.angle_alpha   90.00
_cell.angle_beta   90.00
_cell.angle_gamma   90.00
#
_symmetry.space_group_name_H-M   'P 1'
#
loop_
_entity.id
_entity.type
_entity.pdbx_description
1 polymer ?
#
loop_
_entity_poly.entity_id
_entity_poly.type
_entity_poly.pdbx_seq_one_letter_code
_entity_poly.pdbx_strand_id
1 'polypeptide(L)'
;MEKDERLLPLPNVNNLQTANQEEPTQYSPIYEDEFDANRSLREYFNVVYKRLPIILALTILTTAAVAFYMYRQSSIYEARTEMIIEPRKPKLQSKDAININFGDDVNYYNTQLRLLQNPDLMQKVVVELNLHRDPNLFSGQNRGFLSTIRSMISSEKETQSRQSSLPILTETNTDKNNNGQITLTPEEKERVIRYAGILLGGLRVVQIERTNIINIFVQNTNAELAAKTADMVSATFIKEDTERETEGGKRALEDLSKSTEELKANINSQEQERINYMRSSGLPLREGKGNDLLADRLRDLSGKWLSAEDDRRKLSGLYEAAQRASARGDILSVVGDNKAIQDARSQNLRRTADLEKRIENIDEQIQNAEAEKAALSVKYQPEYPEVKKVEIRIEKLKENREKIKNEVSRKIETEGVKLAKNAEREVLNGLQAQLQAAQKREGELRSAYMTEVASANVAGQAETRLTTLSREIETSRGLLDTYIQRQKELELTISSSTPDNILISSRAQTPVEPIGPNRNRNILVAFLISLAAGIGLAFLLDYLDDSIKTSDDIGRHLGLPTLALIPHTGINARRKLSPTSIRNGDDNLSSMALAAIEDNRSAQAEAYRHLRTSLLFSSAGKPPQTILITSAQPAEGKTTTAINTAITLAQSGVDVVIIDCDLRRPRLHKHFGVANAVGLTSYLSGEKNPDSLVKSCEGMPNLKVITSGPIPPNPAELLSSNEMKNLLQFLKGNFKHIIIDSPPAVFFTDAAILSMIVDGVVLVALAGKSSIYLTRRFKQRLGSIGARIYGVVLNGIKSNSLEYSYYGYKYSYNYYTTDKDDDSTPFMEEDIVSTIHDTKNGNKK
;
A
#
# COMPACT_ATOMS: atom_id res chain seq x y z
N MET A 1 35.42 -56.08 67.29
CA MET A 1 36.30 -54.94 66.94
C MET A 1 35.41 -53.71 66.95
N GLU A 2 35.30 -53.06 68.09
CA GLU A 2 36.14 -51.91 68.49
C GLU A 2 35.89 -50.64 67.66
N LYS A 3 35.20 -49.70 68.33
CA LYS A 3 35.50 -48.28 68.52
C LYS A 3 35.48 -47.25 67.37
N ASP A 4 34.92 -46.12 67.79
CA ASP A 4 35.22 -44.72 67.50
C ASP A 4 34.58 -44.00 66.32
N GLU A 5 33.47 -43.34 66.68
CA GLU A 5 33.31 -41.87 66.67
C GLU A 5 34.08 -41.06 65.62
N ARG A 6 33.34 -40.49 64.67
CA ARG A 6 33.19 -39.02 64.47
C ARG A 6 32.30 -38.74 63.25
N LEU A 7 31.46 -37.72 63.40
CA LEU A 7 30.58 -37.06 62.40
C LEU A 7 29.13 -37.55 62.34
N LEU A 8 28.35 -37.14 63.35
CA LEU A 8 26.91 -36.92 63.23
C LEU A 8 26.65 -35.43 62.90
N PRO A 9 25.71 -35.09 62.01
CA PRO A 9 25.27 -33.72 61.78
C PRO A 9 24.40 -33.22 62.94
N LEU A 10 24.52 -31.93 63.25
CA LEU A 10 23.82 -31.21 64.31
C LEU A 10 22.28 -31.42 64.26
N PRO A 11 21.61 -31.73 65.39
CA PRO A 11 20.17 -31.69 65.46
C PRO A 11 19.66 -30.25 65.54
N ASN A 12 18.55 -30.00 64.82
CA ASN A 12 17.79 -28.76 64.82
C ASN A 12 17.39 -28.34 66.25
N VAL A 13 17.84 -27.16 66.66
CA VAL A 13 17.51 -26.57 67.96
C VAL A 13 16.13 -25.95 67.85
N ASN A 14 15.08 -26.74 68.06
CA ASN A 14 13.72 -26.20 68.21
C ASN A 14 12.87 -26.92 69.26
N ASN A 15 13.46 -27.78 70.10
CA ASN A 15 12.77 -28.35 71.26
C ASN A 15 13.68 -28.32 72.49
N LEU A 16 13.75 -27.16 73.13
CA LEU A 16 14.14 -27.03 74.53
C LEU A 16 13.06 -26.19 75.21
N GLN A 17 12.12 -26.88 75.86
CA GLN A 17 11.30 -26.31 76.92
C GLN A 17 12.22 -25.98 78.10
N THR A 18 12.43 -24.69 78.35
CA THR A 18 13.03 -24.21 79.60
C THR A 18 11.93 -23.88 80.60
N ALA A 19 12.11 -24.47 81.79
CA ALA A 19 11.25 -24.34 82.95
C ALA A 19 11.22 -22.91 83.54
N ASN A 20 10.05 -22.59 84.08
CA ASN A 20 9.68 -21.54 85.04
C ASN A 20 10.79 -20.67 85.65
N GLN A 21 10.66 -19.36 85.44
CA GLN A 21 11.00 -18.33 86.43
C GLN A 21 9.83 -17.33 86.51
N GLU A 22 9.30 -17.17 87.72
CA GLU A 22 8.21 -16.27 88.07
C GLU A 22 8.75 -14.83 88.25
N GLU A 23 8.21 -13.87 87.48
CA GLU A 23 8.27 -12.43 87.75
C GLU A 23 6.99 -11.74 87.19
N PRO A 24 6.61 -10.54 87.67
CA PRO A 24 5.23 -10.23 88.02
C PRO A 24 4.33 -9.91 86.82
N THR A 25 3.06 -10.31 86.98
CA THR A 25 1.95 -10.22 86.02
C THR A 25 1.85 -8.88 85.29
N GLN A 26 2.33 -8.84 84.06
CA GLN A 26 1.99 -7.83 83.08
C GLN A 26 0.68 -8.25 82.40
N TYR A 27 -0.36 -7.41 82.55
CA TYR A 27 -1.66 -7.59 81.89
C TYR A 27 -1.45 -7.75 80.38
N SER A 28 -1.63 -8.96 79.88
CA SER A 28 -1.74 -9.24 78.45
C SER A 28 -3.20 -9.04 78.05
N PRO A 29 -3.52 -8.14 77.10
CA PRO A 29 -4.88 -8.04 76.61
C PRO A 29 -5.14 -9.26 75.71
N ILE A 30 -6.04 -10.13 76.15
CA ILE A 30 -6.64 -11.20 75.36
C ILE A 30 -7.47 -10.54 74.27
N TYR A 31 -6.88 -10.30 73.09
CA TYR A 31 -7.53 -10.14 71.79
C TYR A 31 -6.47 -10.35 70.70
N GLU A 32 -6.04 -11.60 70.51
CA GLU A 32 -5.49 -12.04 69.22
C GLU A 32 -6.67 -12.52 68.39
N ASP A 33 -7.30 -11.59 67.67
CA ASP A 33 -7.98 -11.93 66.41
C ASP A 33 -7.03 -11.49 65.29
N GLU A 34 -6.64 -12.44 64.44
CA GLU A 34 -6.04 -12.20 63.13
C GLU A 34 -6.97 -11.26 62.34
N PHE A 35 -6.75 -9.96 62.45
CA PHE A 35 -7.37 -8.98 61.56
C PHE A 35 -6.66 -9.07 60.21
N ASP A 36 -7.13 -10.03 59.43
CA ASP A 36 -6.87 -10.17 58.02
C ASP A 36 -7.04 -8.78 57.35
N ALA A 37 -5.96 -8.31 56.71
CA ALA A 37 -5.85 -6.98 56.12
C ALA A 37 -6.70 -6.82 54.84
N ASN A 38 -7.84 -7.51 54.77
CA ASN A 38 -8.77 -7.47 53.66
C ASN A 38 -9.75 -6.32 53.87
N ARG A 39 -9.46 -5.18 53.23
CA ARG A 39 -10.45 -4.10 53.09
C ARG A 39 -11.77 -4.69 52.59
N SER A 40 -12.86 -4.41 53.30
CA SER A 40 -14.16 -4.95 52.91
C SER A 40 -14.61 -4.39 51.55
N LEU A 41 -15.33 -5.17 50.73
CA LEU A 41 -15.88 -4.68 49.44
C LEU A 41 -16.73 -3.40 49.61
N ARG A 42 -17.31 -3.20 50.80
CA ARG A 42 -18.06 -2.00 51.18
C ARG A 42 -17.18 -0.75 51.28
N GLU A 43 -15.93 -0.88 51.73
CA GLU A 43 -14.98 0.24 51.78
C GLU A 43 -14.63 0.73 50.38
N TYR A 44 -14.36 -0.18 49.44
CA TYR A 44 -14.11 0.19 48.04
C TYR A 44 -15.31 0.92 47.42
N PHE A 45 -16.53 0.47 47.71
CA PHE A 45 -17.74 1.15 47.24
C PHE A 45 -17.90 2.56 47.84
N ASN A 46 -17.60 2.72 49.13
CA ASN A 46 -17.66 4.02 49.80
C ASN A 46 -16.65 5.02 49.26
N VAL A 47 -15.44 4.58 48.88
CA VAL A 47 -14.44 5.45 48.23
C VAL A 47 -14.98 6.03 46.94
N VAL A 48 -15.57 5.18 46.09
CA VAL A 48 -16.16 5.60 44.81
C VAL A 48 -17.36 6.51 45.05
N TYR A 49 -18.25 6.18 45.98
CA TYR A 49 -19.45 6.98 46.27
C TYR A 49 -19.10 8.38 46.82
N LYS A 50 -18.14 8.47 47.75
CA LYS A 50 -17.68 9.74 48.34
C LYS A 50 -17.10 10.69 47.29
N ARG A 51 -16.47 10.15 46.23
CA ARG A 51 -15.81 10.91 45.17
C ARG A 51 -16.57 10.88 43.84
N LEU A 52 -17.79 10.34 43.82
CA LEU A 52 -18.66 10.28 42.66
C LEU A 52 -18.78 11.61 41.89
N PRO A 53 -18.96 12.79 42.52
CA PRO A 53 -19.02 14.04 41.77
C PRO A 53 -17.73 14.38 41.03
N ILE A 54 -16.55 14.00 41.55
CA ILE A 54 -15.26 14.21 40.88
C ILE A 54 -15.11 13.25 39.71
N ILE A 55 -15.47 11.99 39.91
CA ILE A 55 -15.46 10.95 38.86
C ILE A 55 -16.36 11.39 37.71
N LEU A 56 -17.59 11.81 38.00
CA LEU A 56 -18.56 12.27 37.01
C LEU A 56 -18.08 13.54 36.30
N ALA A 57 -17.56 14.54 37.04
CA ALA A 57 -17.06 15.77 36.43
C ALA A 57 -15.91 15.51 35.44
N LEU A 58 -14.94 14.67 35.81
CA LEU A 58 -13.83 14.30 34.94
C LEU A 58 -14.30 13.53 33.70
N THR A 59 -15.18 12.53 33.90
CA THR A 59 -15.72 11.70 32.83
C THR A 59 -16.53 12.53 31.84
N ILE A 60 -17.40 13.41 32.32
CA ILE A 60 -18.23 14.28 31.47
C ILE A 60 -17.35 15.27 30.70
N LEU A 61 -16.40 15.93 31.36
CA LEU A 61 -15.56 16.95 30.72
C LEU A 61 -14.69 16.36 29.60
N THR A 62 -14.04 15.23 29.87
CA THR A 62 -13.18 14.55 28.88
C THR A 62 -13.99 13.93 27.74
N THR A 63 -15.11 13.27 28.05
CA THR A 63 -16.01 12.70 27.03
C THR A 63 -16.61 13.79 26.16
N ALA A 64 -17.03 14.92 26.74
CA ALA A 64 -17.54 16.08 25.98
C ALA A 64 -16.47 16.70 25.08
N ALA A 65 -15.23 16.82 25.54
CA ALA A 65 -14.12 17.32 24.73
C ALA A 65 -13.82 16.39 23.54
N VAL A 66 -13.78 15.07 23.77
CA VAL A 66 -13.57 14.08 22.71
C VAL A 66 -14.75 14.06 21.75
N ALA A 67 -15.99 14.11 22.24
CA ALA A 67 -17.18 14.19 21.41
C ALA A 67 -17.14 15.44 20.52
N PHE A 68 -16.88 16.61 21.09
CA PHE A 68 -16.75 17.86 20.34
C PHE A 68 -15.68 17.77 19.24
N TYR A 69 -14.52 17.19 19.55
CA TYR A 69 -13.46 16.96 18.59
C TYR A 69 -13.88 16.00 17.45
N MET A 70 -14.52 14.87 17.79
CA MET A 70 -15.01 13.88 16.84
C MET A 70 -16.10 14.43 15.91
N TYR A 71 -16.95 15.35 16.39
CA TYR A 71 -17.97 16.03 15.57
C TYR A 71 -17.38 17.10 14.63
N ARG A 72 -16.20 17.66 14.92
CA ARG A 72 -15.49 18.57 14.01
C ARG A 72 -14.73 17.84 12.90
N GLN A 73 -14.37 16.58 13.07
CA GLN A 73 -13.68 15.82 12.04
C GLN A 73 -14.61 15.54 10.84
N SER A 74 -14.08 15.74 9.63
CA SER A 74 -14.78 15.44 8.40
C SER A 74 -15.12 13.96 8.30
N SER A 75 -16.32 13.66 7.85
CA SER A 75 -16.75 12.30 7.53
C SER A 75 -15.97 11.80 6.31
N ILE A 76 -15.48 10.56 6.35
CA ILE A 76 -14.79 9.90 5.25
C ILE A 76 -15.75 8.89 4.63
N TYR A 77 -15.90 8.96 3.32
CA TYR A 77 -16.77 8.09 2.53
C TYR A 77 -15.91 7.20 1.65
N GLU A 78 -16.30 5.92 1.52
CA GLU A 78 -15.64 4.95 0.64
C GLU A 78 -16.60 4.58 -0.49
N ALA A 79 -16.14 4.69 -1.73
CA ALA A 79 -16.87 4.21 -2.90
C ALA A 79 -16.11 3.03 -3.52
N ARG A 80 -16.85 2.10 -4.14
CA ARG A 80 -16.31 0.86 -4.72
C ARG A 80 -16.72 0.72 -6.17
N THR A 81 -15.76 0.53 -7.07
CA THR A 81 -15.98 0.07 -8.45
C THR A 81 -15.45 -1.35 -8.61
N GLU A 82 -16.20 -2.21 -9.27
CA GLU A 82 -15.79 -3.59 -9.57
C GLU A 82 -15.38 -3.70 -11.05
N MET A 83 -14.20 -4.27 -11.28
CA MET A 83 -13.63 -4.48 -12.60
C MET A 83 -13.20 -5.93 -12.76
N ILE A 84 -13.44 -6.51 -13.92
CA ILE A 84 -12.97 -7.84 -14.30
C ILE A 84 -11.74 -7.67 -15.17
N ILE A 85 -10.63 -8.33 -14.83
CA ILE A 85 -9.43 -8.41 -15.67
C ILE A 85 -9.20 -9.88 -16.02
N GLU A 86 -9.33 -10.23 -17.29
CA GLU A 86 -9.00 -11.56 -17.79
C GLU A 86 -7.60 -11.58 -18.41
N PRO A 87 -6.82 -12.66 -18.21
CA PRO A 87 -5.57 -12.87 -18.93
C PRO A 87 -5.91 -13.08 -20.40
N ARG A 88 -5.10 -12.49 -21.27
CA ARG A 88 -5.39 -12.47 -22.69
C ARG A 88 -5.18 -13.85 -23.28
N LYS A 89 -6.20 -14.36 -24.00
CA LYS A 89 -6.05 -15.57 -24.81
C LYS A 89 -5.26 -15.23 -26.07
N PRO A 90 -4.22 -15.98 -26.45
CA PRO A 90 -3.55 -15.77 -27.72
C PRO A 90 -4.58 -15.93 -28.85
N LYS A 91 -4.69 -14.91 -29.72
CA LYS A 91 -5.52 -15.02 -30.92
C LYS A 91 -4.94 -16.17 -31.75
N LEU A 92 -5.73 -17.20 -32.00
CA LEU A 92 -5.38 -18.37 -32.81
C LEU A 92 -4.93 -17.91 -34.21
N GLN A 93 -3.64 -17.65 -34.37
CA GLN A 93 -3.00 -17.45 -35.68
C GLN A 93 -2.42 -18.79 -36.12
N SER A 94 -2.94 -19.26 -37.26
CA SER A 94 -2.49 -20.38 -38.10
C SER A 94 -2.17 -21.72 -37.42
N LYS A 95 -2.60 -22.81 -38.06
CA LYS A 95 -2.60 -24.20 -37.57
C LYS A 95 -1.27 -24.77 -37.04
N ASP A 96 -0.15 -24.05 -37.11
CA ASP A 96 1.19 -24.53 -36.76
C ASP A 96 1.94 -23.67 -35.72
N ALA A 97 1.30 -22.70 -35.08
CA ALA A 97 1.93 -21.98 -33.97
C ALA A 97 1.92 -22.84 -32.69
N ILE A 98 3.12 -23.29 -32.28
CA ILE A 98 3.34 -23.98 -31.01
C ILE A 98 2.71 -23.15 -29.90
N ASN A 99 1.78 -23.76 -29.18
CA ASN A 99 1.07 -23.17 -28.07
C ASN A 99 2.04 -23.04 -26.89
N ILE A 100 2.82 -21.96 -26.89
CA ILE A 100 3.67 -21.61 -25.74
C ILE A 100 2.70 -21.19 -24.65
N ASN A 101 2.53 -22.08 -23.67
CA ASN A 101 1.77 -21.82 -22.46
C ASN A 101 2.45 -20.65 -21.74
N PHE A 102 1.97 -19.43 -21.94
CA PHE A 102 2.46 -18.26 -21.21
C PHE A 102 2.12 -18.47 -19.74
N GLY A 103 3.18 -18.56 -18.93
CA GLY A 103 3.12 -18.96 -17.53
C GLY A 103 2.30 -18.04 -16.63
N ASP A 104 1.77 -18.66 -15.57
CA ASP A 104 1.16 -18.14 -14.36
C ASP A 104 0.45 -16.78 -14.46
N ASP A 105 -0.88 -16.86 -14.62
CA ASP A 105 -1.85 -15.77 -14.47
C ASP A 105 -1.54 -14.82 -13.30
N VAL A 106 -0.97 -15.34 -12.21
CA VAL A 106 -0.63 -14.61 -10.98
C VAL A 106 0.30 -13.41 -11.22
N ASN A 107 1.31 -13.54 -12.09
CA ASN A 107 2.25 -12.44 -12.36
C ASN A 107 1.58 -11.31 -13.16
N TYR A 108 0.71 -11.67 -14.12
CA TYR A 108 -0.08 -10.70 -14.87
C TYR A 108 -0.98 -9.89 -13.95
N TYR A 109 -1.70 -10.53 -13.03
CA TYR A 109 -2.55 -9.85 -12.04
C TYR A 109 -1.78 -8.87 -11.16
N ASN A 110 -0.64 -9.30 -10.61
CA ASN A 110 0.19 -8.44 -9.76
C ASN A 110 0.68 -7.20 -10.50
N THR A 111 1.04 -7.33 -11.79
CA THR A 111 1.41 -6.19 -12.63
C THR A 111 0.23 -5.26 -12.87
N GLN A 112 -0.97 -5.78 -13.18
CA GLN A 112 -2.15 -4.93 -13.38
C GLN A 112 -2.57 -4.20 -12.10
N LEU A 113 -2.50 -4.85 -10.94
CA LEU A 113 -2.77 -4.22 -9.64
C LEU A 113 -1.82 -3.06 -9.35
N ARG A 114 -0.52 -3.21 -9.67
CA ARG A 114 0.46 -2.13 -9.51
C ARG A 114 0.24 -0.99 -10.51
N LEU A 115 -0.16 -1.30 -11.74
CA LEU A 115 -0.46 -0.28 -12.75
C LEU A 115 -1.69 0.55 -12.37
N LEU A 116 -2.71 -0.06 -11.75
CA LEU A 116 -3.87 0.66 -11.18
C LEU A 116 -3.50 1.62 -10.04
N GLN A 117 -2.38 1.36 -9.36
CA GLN A 117 -1.84 2.20 -8.28
C GLN A 117 -0.73 3.15 -8.78
N ASN A 118 -0.52 3.27 -10.09
CA ASN A 118 0.50 4.14 -10.65
C ASN A 118 0.13 5.63 -10.43
N PRO A 119 1.03 6.46 -9.85
CA PRO A 119 0.82 7.91 -9.73
C PRO A 119 0.46 8.61 -11.05
N ASP A 120 0.99 8.16 -12.18
CA ASP A 120 0.74 8.79 -13.49
C ASP A 120 -0.70 8.58 -13.96
N LEU A 121 -1.28 7.42 -13.68
CA LEU A 121 -2.69 7.14 -13.94
C LEU A 121 -3.57 8.08 -13.11
N MET A 122 -3.23 8.28 -11.83
CA MET A 122 -3.97 9.20 -10.96
C MET A 122 -3.87 10.66 -11.39
N GLN A 123 -2.72 11.09 -11.93
CA GLN A 123 -2.59 12.43 -12.52
C GLN A 123 -3.54 12.62 -13.71
N LYS A 124 -3.65 11.62 -14.59
CA LYS A 124 -4.61 11.65 -15.71
C LYS A 124 -6.05 11.70 -15.22
N VAL A 125 -6.40 10.93 -14.18
CA VAL A 125 -7.73 10.96 -13.55
C VAL A 125 -8.07 12.35 -13.01
N VAL A 126 -7.11 13.02 -12.35
CA VAL A 126 -7.26 14.41 -11.86
C VAL A 126 -7.49 15.41 -12.99
N VAL A 127 -6.83 15.20 -14.13
CA VAL A 127 -7.02 16.01 -15.33
C VAL A 127 -8.37 15.74 -15.99
N GLU A 128 -8.77 14.47 -16.17
CA GLU A 128 -10.05 14.08 -16.77
C GLU A 128 -11.25 14.51 -15.93
N LEU A 129 -11.13 14.50 -14.59
CA LEU A 129 -12.15 15.04 -13.68
C LEU A 129 -12.09 16.57 -13.52
N ASN A 130 -11.17 17.25 -14.22
CA ASN A 130 -10.96 18.70 -14.15
C ASN A 130 -10.70 19.26 -12.74
N LEU A 131 -10.19 18.44 -11.82
CA LEU A 131 -10.00 18.83 -10.41
C LEU A 131 -8.90 19.90 -10.25
N HIS A 132 -7.94 19.94 -11.18
CA HIS A 132 -6.84 20.92 -11.21
C HIS A 132 -7.28 22.38 -11.35
N ARG A 133 -8.53 22.61 -11.79
CA ARG A 133 -9.12 23.94 -11.97
C ARG A 133 -9.65 24.56 -10.68
N ASP A 134 -9.92 23.76 -9.65
CA ASP A 134 -10.39 24.25 -8.36
C ASP A 134 -9.22 24.33 -7.34
N PRO A 135 -8.76 25.54 -6.97
CA PRO A 135 -7.66 25.72 -6.03
C PRO A 135 -8.03 25.38 -4.57
N ASN A 136 -9.32 25.30 -4.23
CA ASN A 136 -9.77 25.14 -2.83
C ASN A 136 -10.33 23.75 -2.50
N LEU A 137 -10.43 22.84 -3.47
CA LEU A 137 -11.08 21.53 -3.34
C LEU A 137 -10.56 20.69 -2.15
N PHE A 138 -9.25 20.71 -1.87
CA PHE A 138 -8.62 19.98 -0.76
C PHE A 138 -7.98 20.86 0.32
N SER A 139 -8.27 22.17 0.31
CA SER A 139 -7.65 23.18 1.21
C SER A 139 -7.84 22.90 2.72
N GLY A 140 -8.84 22.08 3.09
CA GLY A 140 -9.19 21.76 4.48
C GLY A 140 -8.56 20.49 5.08
N GLN A 141 -7.92 19.62 4.29
CA GLN A 141 -7.47 18.29 4.77
C GLN A 141 -6.16 18.31 5.57
N ASN A 142 -5.39 19.40 5.53
CA ASN A 142 -4.05 19.49 6.15
C ASN A 142 -3.95 20.45 7.37
N ARG A 143 -5.02 20.62 8.14
CA ARG A 143 -4.98 21.39 9.40
C ARG A 143 -4.49 20.51 10.56
N GLY A 144 -3.18 20.51 10.81
CA GLY A 144 -2.56 19.80 11.94
C GLY A 144 -3.02 20.29 13.32
N PHE A 145 -2.90 19.43 14.34
CA PHE A 145 -3.35 19.62 15.73
C PHE A 145 -2.95 20.96 16.36
N LEU A 146 -1.73 21.45 16.10
CA LEU A 146 -1.22 22.72 16.61
C LEU A 146 -1.94 23.95 16.01
N SER A 147 -2.42 23.87 14.77
CA SER A 147 -3.18 24.96 14.13
C SER A 147 -4.60 25.10 14.71
N THR A 148 -5.20 23.98 15.12
CA THR A 148 -6.54 23.94 15.73
C THR A 148 -6.54 24.53 17.13
N ILE A 149 -5.49 24.25 17.92
CA ILE A 149 -5.30 24.86 19.25
C ILE A 149 -5.08 26.37 19.14
N ARG A 150 -4.31 26.83 18.15
CA ARG A 150 -4.11 28.26 17.89
C ARG A 150 -5.42 28.97 17.51
N SER A 151 -6.27 28.32 16.72
CA SER A 151 -7.59 28.84 16.33
C SER A 151 -8.64 28.87 17.45
N MET A 152 -8.40 28.15 18.57
CA MET A 152 -9.27 28.21 19.76
C MET A 152 -8.95 29.41 20.68
N ILE A 153 -7.74 29.97 20.55
CA ILE A 153 -7.29 31.12 21.35
C ILE A 153 -7.55 32.44 20.60
N SER A 154 -7.61 32.42 19.27
CA SER A 154 -8.07 33.55 18.46
C SER A 154 -9.58 33.48 18.25
N SER A 155 -10.33 34.37 18.90
CA SER A 155 -11.75 34.57 18.64
C SER A 155 -11.93 35.27 17.28
N GLU A 156 -11.87 34.50 16.20
CA GLU A 156 -12.21 34.99 14.87
C GLU A 156 -13.30 34.10 14.27
N LYS A 157 -14.45 34.73 14.08
CA LYS A 157 -15.72 34.11 13.72
C LYS A 157 -15.81 34.02 12.19
N GLU A 158 -15.10 33.08 11.59
CA GLU A 158 -15.33 32.76 10.18
C GLU A 158 -16.58 31.89 10.02
N THR A 159 -17.67 32.57 9.68
CA THR A 159 -18.90 31.98 9.18
C THR A 159 -18.67 31.73 7.68
N GLN A 160 -18.22 30.54 7.31
CA GLN A 160 -18.24 30.12 5.90
C GLN A 160 -19.26 29.00 5.72
N SER A 161 -20.28 29.38 4.95
CA SER A 161 -21.40 28.60 4.46
C SER A 161 -20.97 27.26 3.88
N ARG A 162 -21.52 26.18 4.44
CA ARG A 162 -21.64 24.89 3.78
C ARG A 162 -22.60 25.03 2.61
N GLN A 163 -22.07 25.20 1.41
CA GLN A 163 -22.70 24.77 0.18
C GLN A 163 -21.59 24.38 -0.79
N SER A 164 -21.07 23.18 -0.59
CA SER A 164 -20.26 22.45 -1.57
C SER A 164 -21.19 21.89 -2.65
N SER A 165 -21.92 22.76 -3.35
CA SER A 165 -22.49 22.36 -4.63
C SER A 165 -21.34 22.35 -5.61
N LEU A 166 -21.00 21.17 -6.13
CA LEU A 166 -20.20 21.06 -7.34
C LEU A 166 -20.76 22.06 -8.36
N PRO A 167 -19.90 22.84 -9.05
CA PRO A 167 -20.39 23.67 -10.13
C PRO A 167 -21.08 22.74 -11.13
N ILE A 168 -22.31 23.11 -11.47
CA ILE A 168 -23.04 22.54 -12.60
C ILE A 168 -22.08 22.55 -13.77
N LEU A 169 -21.96 21.39 -14.43
CA LEU A 169 -21.19 21.19 -15.65
C LEU A 169 -21.73 22.13 -16.74
N THR A 170 -21.31 23.39 -16.72
CA THR A 170 -21.43 24.26 -17.88
C THR A 170 -20.32 23.84 -18.82
N GLU A 171 -20.70 23.16 -19.90
CA GLU A 171 -19.87 22.92 -21.08
C GLU A 171 -19.23 24.24 -21.52
N THR A 172 -18.06 24.54 -20.97
CA THR A 172 -17.27 25.70 -21.36
C THR A 172 -15.99 25.20 -21.96
N ASN A 173 -16.01 25.25 -23.29
CA ASN A 173 -14.92 25.11 -24.25
C ASN A 173 -13.60 24.59 -23.65
N THR A 174 -13.38 23.30 -23.88
CA THR A 174 -12.03 22.77 -23.97
C THR A 174 -11.30 23.53 -25.08
N ASP A 175 -10.35 24.40 -24.72
CA ASP A 175 -9.29 24.83 -25.64
C ASP A 175 -8.42 23.61 -25.94
N LYS A 176 -8.92 22.75 -26.84
CA LYS A 176 -8.16 21.70 -27.49
C LYS A 176 -7.30 22.41 -28.53
N ASN A 177 -5.98 22.45 -28.31
CA ASN A 177 -5.07 22.58 -29.44
C ASN A 177 -5.33 21.42 -30.41
N ASN A 178 -5.07 21.63 -31.71
CA ASN A 178 -5.38 20.72 -32.82
C ASN A 178 -4.84 19.26 -32.67
N ASN A 179 -4.07 18.96 -31.62
CA ASN A 179 -3.51 17.64 -31.31
C ASN A 179 -4.09 16.98 -30.03
N GLY A 180 -5.13 17.53 -29.41
CA GLY A 180 -5.82 16.90 -28.27
C GLY A 180 -5.04 16.85 -26.94
N GLN A 181 -3.86 17.48 -26.86
CA GLN A 181 -3.07 17.58 -25.63
C GLN A 181 -3.45 18.82 -24.82
N ILE A 182 -3.81 18.62 -23.55
CA ILE A 182 -4.07 19.68 -22.57
C ILE A 182 -2.72 20.27 -22.15
N THR A 183 -2.38 21.48 -22.60
CA THR A 183 -1.17 22.19 -22.14
C THR A 183 -1.43 22.83 -20.79
N LEU A 184 -1.02 22.14 -19.72
CA LEU A 184 -1.13 22.60 -18.33
C LEU A 184 -0.06 23.68 -18.03
N THR A 185 -0.46 24.77 -17.37
CA THR A 185 0.46 25.77 -16.81
C THR A 185 1.37 25.14 -15.72
N PRO A 186 2.56 25.70 -15.43
CA PRO A 186 3.45 25.17 -14.39
C PRO A 186 2.77 25.02 -13.02
N GLU A 187 1.91 25.96 -12.64
CA GLU A 187 1.15 25.91 -11.38
C GLU A 187 0.05 24.84 -11.38
N GLU A 188 -0.61 24.61 -12.52
CA GLU A 188 -1.60 23.53 -12.66
C GLU A 188 -0.95 22.15 -12.56
N LYS A 189 0.26 21.98 -13.10
CA LYS A 189 1.00 20.71 -12.97
C LYS A 189 1.31 20.38 -11.50
N GLU A 190 1.73 21.36 -10.71
CA GLU A 190 1.95 21.14 -9.27
C GLU A 190 0.65 20.82 -8.51
N ARG A 191 -0.48 21.41 -8.90
CA ARG A 191 -1.79 21.05 -8.35
C ARG A 191 -2.19 19.63 -8.71
N VAL A 192 -1.99 19.22 -9.97
CA VAL A 192 -2.26 17.85 -10.43
C VAL A 192 -1.47 16.83 -9.61
N ILE A 193 -0.17 17.07 -9.41
CA ILE A 193 0.69 16.18 -8.62
C ILE A 193 0.20 16.08 -7.17
N ARG A 194 -0.12 17.22 -6.52
CA ARG A 194 -0.64 17.23 -5.14
C ARG A 194 -1.97 16.50 -5.01
N TYR A 195 -2.93 16.79 -5.88
CA TYR A 195 -4.26 16.18 -5.83
C TYR A 195 -4.20 14.69 -6.17
N ALA A 196 -3.35 14.29 -7.12
CA ALA A 196 -3.09 12.89 -7.41
C ALA A 196 -2.52 12.17 -6.19
N GLY A 197 -1.58 12.79 -5.46
CA GLY A 197 -1.04 12.22 -4.21
C GLY A 197 -2.11 12.03 -3.12
N ILE A 198 -3.01 13.00 -2.93
CA ILE A 198 -4.11 12.92 -1.97
C ILE A 198 -5.08 11.77 -2.34
N LEU A 199 -5.49 11.70 -3.61
CA LEU A 199 -6.41 10.67 -4.08
C LEU A 199 -5.76 9.27 -4.08
N LEU A 200 -4.47 9.18 -4.41
CA LEU A 200 -3.70 7.93 -4.34
C LEU A 200 -3.60 7.42 -2.89
N GLY A 201 -3.42 8.31 -1.92
CA GLY A 201 -3.43 7.96 -0.49
C GLY A 201 -4.77 7.39 0.00
N GLY A 202 -5.87 7.73 -0.68
CA GLY A 202 -7.20 7.17 -0.43
C GLY A 202 -7.58 6.00 -1.34
N LEU A 203 -6.72 5.58 -2.27
CA LEU A 203 -6.97 4.49 -3.22
C LEU A 203 -6.51 3.16 -2.64
N ARG A 204 -7.39 2.17 -2.63
CA ARG A 204 -7.10 0.79 -2.23
C ARG A 204 -7.65 -0.17 -3.27
N VAL A 205 -6.76 -0.94 -3.90
CA VAL A 205 -7.11 -1.91 -4.94
C VAL A 205 -6.92 -3.31 -4.38
N VAL A 206 -7.96 -4.13 -4.40
CA VAL A 206 -7.95 -5.49 -3.83
C VAL A 206 -8.58 -6.47 -4.81
N GLN A 207 -7.86 -7.55 -5.11
CA GLN A 207 -8.41 -8.67 -5.86
C GLN A 207 -9.26 -9.57 -4.93
N ILE A 208 -10.39 -10.06 -5.43
CA ILE A 208 -11.15 -11.10 -4.73
C ILE A 208 -10.46 -12.44 -4.99
N GLU A 209 -10.08 -13.13 -3.91
CA GLU A 209 -9.35 -14.41 -3.99
C GLU A 209 -10.01 -15.41 -4.94
N ARG A 210 -9.20 -16.07 -5.78
CA ARG A 210 -9.64 -17.07 -6.76
C ARG A 210 -10.63 -16.55 -7.81
N THR A 211 -10.65 -15.24 -8.07
CA THR A 211 -11.45 -14.63 -9.13
C THR A 211 -10.65 -13.61 -9.94
N ASN A 212 -11.16 -13.28 -11.12
CA ASN A 212 -10.63 -12.24 -12.01
C ASN A 212 -11.17 -10.85 -11.65
N ILE A 213 -11.87 -10.72 -10.51
CA ILE A 213 -12.55 -9.50 -10.09
C ILE A 213 -11.62 -8.71 -9.17
N ILE A 214 -11.49 -7.42 -9.48
CA ILE A 214 -10.74 -6.42 -8.73
C ILE A 214 -11.71 -5.36 -8.23
N ASN A 215 -11.62 -5.09 -6.93
CA ASN A 215 -12.32 -4.01 -6.27
C ASN A 215 -11.41 -2.81 -6.14
N ILE A 216 -11.86 -1.68 -6.67
CA ILE A 216 -11.20 -0.39 -6.53
C ILE A 216 -11.99 0.41 -5.50
N PHE A 217 -11.39 0.60 -4.33
CA PHE A 217 -11.94 1.42 -3.25
C PHE A 217 -11.29 2.79 -3.27
N VAL A 218 -12.09 3.86 -3.28
CA VAL A 218 -11.60 5.24 -3.16
C VAL A 218 -12.23 5.88 -1.93
N GLN A 219 -11.38 6.40 -1.06
CA GLN A 219 -11.79 7.12 0.14
C GLN A 219 -11.64 8.63 -0.06
N ASN A 220 -12.71 9.38 0.22
CA ASN A 220 -12.69 10.83 0.13
C ASN A 220 -13.67 11.47 1.14
N THR A 221 -13.45 12.73 1.49
CA THR A 221 -14.38 13.51 2.34
C THR A 221 -15.68 13.87 1.64
N ASN A 222 -15.69 13.87 0.30
CA ASN A 222 -16.90 14.05 -0.51
C ASN A 222 -17.32 12.70 -1.12
N ALA A 223 -18.54 12.25 -0.79
CA ALA A 223 -19.11 10.99 -1.26
C ALA A 223 -19.25 10.91 -2.80
N GLU A 224 -19.65 12.01 -3.44
CA GLU A 224 -19.81 12.06 -4.89
C GLU A 224 -18.47 12.02 -5.61
N LEU A 225 -17.48 12.73 -5.07
CA LEU A 225 -16.12 12.73 -5.60
C LEU A 225 -15.47 11.35 -5.45
N ALA A 226 -15.70 10.64 -4.35
CA ALA A 226 -15.22 9.27 -4.16
C ALA A 226 -15.74 8.33 -5.26
N ALA A 227 -17.07 8.36 -5.51
CA ALA A 227 -17.69 7.52 -6.53
C ALA A 227 -17.20 7.87 -7.94
N LYS A 228 -17.21 9.16 -8.30
CA LYS A 228 -16.70 9.60 -9.62
C LYS A 228 -15.23 9.26 -9.82
N THR A 229 -14.42 9.35 -8.77
CA THR A 229 -12.99 9.00 -8.85
C THR A 229 -12.80 7.50 -9.05
N ALA A 230 -13.51 6.64 -8.31
CA ALA A 230 -13.41 5.19 -8.47
C ALA A 230 -13.79 4.72 -9.88
N ASP A 231 -14.87 5.29 -10.44
CA ASP A 231 -15.29 5.03 -11.81
C ASP A 231 -14.30 5.57 -12.84
N MET A 232 -13.77 6.78 -12.61
CA MET A 232 -12.80 7.38 -13.53
C MET A 232 -11.49 6.59 -13.54
N VAL A 233 -10.97 6.17 -12.38
CA VAL A 233 -9.76 5.32 -12.32
C VAL A 233 -9.92 4.08 -13.20
N SER A 234 -11.07 3.41 -13.13
CA SER A 234 -11.37 2.24 -13.94
C SER A 234 -11.43 2.58 -15.44
N ALA A 235 -12.14 3.66 -15.80
CA ALA A 235 -12.31 4.08 -17.19
C ALA A 235 -10.98 4.56 -17.82
N THR A 236 -10.21 5.39 -17.12
CA THR A 236 -8.90 5.87 -17.57
C THR A 236 -7.92 4.71 -17.71
N PHE A 237 -7.97 3.70 -16.83
CA PHE A 237 -7.14 2.51 -16.94
C PHE A 237 -7.46 1.67 -18.18
N ILE A 238 -8.75 1.42 -18.46
CA ILE A 238 -9.18 0.71 -19.68
C ILE A 238 -8.70 1.47 -20.92
N LYS A 239 -8.85 2.79 -20.93
CA LYS A 239 -8.39 3.65 -22.02
C LYS A 239 -6.88 3.55 -22.21
N GLU A 240 -6.09 3.62 -21.14
CA GLU A 240 -4.63 3.52 -21.18
C GLU A 240 -4.13 2.13 -21.59
N ASP A 241 -4.78 1.06 -21.14
CA ASP A 241 -4.47 -0.30 -21.62
C ASP A 241 -4.74 -0.41 -23.12
N THR A 242 -5.90 0.09 -23.59
CA THR A 242 -6.26 0.12 -25.02
C THR A 242 -5.29 0.95 -25.85
N GLU A 243 -4.86 2.11 -25.34
CA GLU A 243 -3.87 2.95 -26.02
C GLU A 243 -2.52 2.25 -26.11
N ARG A 244 -2.03 1.64 -25.03
CA ARG A 244 -0.76 0.90 -25.02
C ARG A 244 -0.78 -0.31 -25.96
N GLU A 245 -1.92 -1.00 -26.06
CA GLU A 245 -2.10 -2.09 -27.03
C GLU A 245 -2.05 -1.59 -28.48
N THR A 246 -2.78 -0.51 -28.76
CA THR A 246 -2.88 -0.01 -30.12
C THR A 246 -1.63 0.77 -30.54
N GLU A 247 -0.82 1.27 -29.61
CA GLU A 247 0.38 2.06 -29.91
C GLU A 247 1.43 1.26 -30.69
N GLY A 248 1.73 0.03 -30.27
CA GLY A 248 2.67 -0.85 -30.99
C GLY A 248 2.18 -1.19 -32.40
N GLY A 249 0.87 -1.48 -32.54
CA GLY A 249 0.23 -1.72 -33.83
C GLY A 249 0.21 -0.47 -34.72
N LYS A 250 -0.08 0.71 -34.17
CA LYS A 250 -0.08 2.00 -34.89
C LYS A 250 1.31 2.34 -35.43
N ARG A 251 2.36 2.17 -34.63
CA ARG A 251 3.75 2.37 -35.09
C ARG A 251 4.11 1.41 -36.22
N ALA A 252 3.77 0.12 -36.08
CA ALA A 252 3.98 -0.85 -37.14
C ALA A 252 3.18 -0.52 -38.42
N LEU A 253 1.96 0.00 -38.29
CA LEU A 253 1.13 0.48 -39.40
C LEU A 253 1.77 1.70 -40.09
N GLU A 254 2.31 2.64 -39.32
CA GLU A 254 3.04 3.81 -39.82
C GLU A 254 4.30 3.40 -40.59
N ASP A 255 5.11 2.50 -40.03
CA ASP A 255 6.31 1.96 -40.67
C ASP A 255 5.99 1.21 -41.98
N LEU A 256 4.93 0.39 -41.98
CA LEU A 256 4.44 -0.28 -43.19
C LEU A 256 3.91 0.72 -44.21
N SER A 257 3.17 1.75 -43.77
CA SER A 257 2.68 2.81 -44.66
C SER A 257 3.84 3.51 -45.36
N LYS A 258 4.85 3.93 -44.61
CA LYS A 258 6.07 4.54 -45.16
C LYS A 258 6.79 3.59 -46.13
N SER A 259 6.94 2.33 -45.74
CA SER A 259 7.56 1.30 -46.58
C SER A 259 6.78 1.05 -47.87
N THR A 260 5.44 1.09 -47.85
CA THR A 260 4.61 0.95 -49.05
C THR A 260 4.73 2.16 -49.98
N GLU A 261 4.86 3.37 -49.44
CA GLU A 261 5.12 4.58 -50.24
C GLU A 261 6.49 4.54 -50.90
N GLU A 262 7.53 4.16 -50.16
CA GLU A 262 8.89 3.97 -50.69
C GLU A 262 8.91 2.90 -51.79
N LEU A 263 8.22 1.77 -51.58
CA LEU A 263 8.14 0.69 -52.57
C LEU A 263 7.36 1.11 -53.83
N LYS A 264 6.26 1.88 -53.69
CA LYS A 264 5.54 2.47 -54.84
C LYS A 264 6.44 3.42 -55.63
N ALA A 265 7.21 4.27 -54.94
CA ALA A 265 8.15 5.19 -55.59
C ALA A 265 9.26 4.43 -56.34
N ASN A 266 9.79 3.36 -55.74
CA ASN A 266 10.77 2.48 -56.37
C ASN A 266 10.20 1.80 -57.62
N ILE A 267 9.00 1.20 -57.53
CA ILE A 267 8.30 0.60 -58.69
C ILE A 267 8.13 1.62 -59.81
N ASN A 268 7.71 2.85 -59.49
CA ASN A 268 7.56 3.91 -60.50
C ASN A 268 8.91 4.26 -61.17
N SER A 269 9.99 4.30 -60.39
CA SER A 269 11.34 4.54 -60.92
C SER A 269 11.82 3.40 -61.82
N GLN A 270 11.64 2.14 -61.39
CA GLN A 270 11.97 0.94 -62.17
C GLN A 270 11.13 0.87 -63.46
N GLU A 271 9.84 1.22 -63.40
CA GLU A 271 8.96 1.27 -64.56
C GLU A 271 9.39 2.38 -65.54
N GLN A 272 9.80 3.55 -65.03
CA GLN A 272 10.39 4.61 -65.86
C GLN A 272 11.72 4.17 -66.49
N GLU A 273 12.59 3.48 -65.74
CA GLU A 273 13.83 2.91 -66.28
C GLU A 273 13.54 1.92 -67.40
N ARG A 274 12.57 1.01 -67.20
CA ARG A 274 12.11 0.06 -68.22
C ARG A 274 11.59 0.78 -69.46
N ILE A 275 10.75 1.81 -69.29
CA ILE A 275 10.20 2.61 -70.40
C ILE A 275 11.33 3.34 -71.15
N ASN A 276 12.27 3.95 -70.44
CA ASN A 276 13.41 4.65 -71.05
C ASN A 276 14.32 3.68 -71.82
N TYR A 277 14.59 2.50 -71.26
CA TYR A 277 15.37 1.44 -71.90
C TYR A 277 14.64 0.84 -73.12
N MET A 278 13.31 0.69 -73.04
CA MET A 278 12.48 0.28 -74.17
C MET A 278 12.53 1.30 -75.31
N ARG A 279 12.52 2.60 -75.01
CA ARG A 279 12.66 3.67 -76.02
C ARG A 279 14.04 3.69 -76.66
N SER A 280 15.11 3.46 -75.90
CA SER A 280 16.49 3.54 -76.41
C SER A 280 16.95 2.29 -77.16
N SER A 281 16.37 1.12 -76.88
CA SER A 281 16.77 -0.16 -77.48
C SER A 281 16.21 -0.42 -78.89
N GLY A 282 15.22 0.36 -79.34
CA GLY A 282 14.66 0.25 -80.70
C GLY A 282 13.95 -1.08 -81.01
N LEU A 283 13.65 -1.89 -79.99
CA LEU A 283 12.93 -3.15 -80.12
C LEU A 283 11.46 -2.89 -80.51
N PRO A 284 10.83 -3.76 -81.34
CA PRO A 284 9.43 -3.63 -81.70
C PRO A 284 8.54 -3.73 -80.45
N LEU A 285 7.60 -2.79 -80.32
CA LEU A 285 6.72 -2.55 -79.15
C LEU A 285 5.70 -3.67 -78.84
N ARG A 286 5.88 -4.89 -79.35
CA ARG A 286 4.89 -5.96 -79.25
C ARG A 286 5.54 -7.25 -78.75
N GLU A 287 5.17 -7.63 -77.54
CA GLU A 287 5.65 -8.85 -76.85
C GLU A 287 5.44 -10.11 -77.73
N GLY A 288 6.50 -10.92 -77.82
CA GLY A 288 6.41 -12.34 -78.14
C GLY A 288 6.37 -12.79 -79.60
N LYS A 289 6.45 -11.90 -80.61
CA LYS A 289 6.44 -12.32 -82.04
C LYS A 289 7.59 -11.83 -82.91
N GLY A 290 8.48 -10.99 -82.37
CA GLY A 290 9.64 -10.48 -83.11
C GLY A 290 10.76 -11.51 -83.30
N ASN A 291 10.97 -12.36 -82.28
CA ASN A 291 12.10 -13.30 -82.26
C ASN A 291 11.90 -14.50 -83.16
N ASP A 292 10.67 -15.04 -83.26
CA ASP A 292 10.40 -16.14 -84.19
C ASP A 292 10.71 -15.73 -85.63
N LEU A 293 10.38 -14.48 -86.00
CA LEU A 293 10.64 -13.96 -87.34
C LEU A 293 12.14 -13.75 -87.62
N LEU A 294 12.91 -13.26 -86.63
CA LEU A 294 14.36 -13.09 -86.77
C LEU A 294 15.10 -14.44 -86.75
N ALA A 295 14.66 -15.37 -85.91
CA ALA A 295 15.19 -16.74 -85.87
C ALA A 295 14.91 -17.49 -87.18
N ASP A 296 13.70 -17.36 -87.74
CA ASP A 296 13.34 -17.94 -89.04
C ASP A 296 14.15 -17.32 -90.19
N ARG A 297 14.36 -16.00 -90.19
CA ARG A 297 15.21 -15.34 -91.18
C ARG A 297 16.67 -15.76 -91.06
N LEU A 298 17.21 -15.88 -89.86
CA LEU A 298 18.56 -16.40 -89.63
C LEU A 298 18.70 -17.85 -90.10
N ARG A 299 17.68 -18.68 -89.87
CA ARG A 299 17.61 -20.05 -90.34
C ARG A 299 17.55 -20.13 -91.87
N ASP A 300 16.76 -19.28 -92.52
CA ASP A 300 16.67 -19.18 -93.98
C ASP A 300 17.97 -18.66 -94.62
N LEU A 301 18.57 -17.60 -94.08
CA LEU A 301 19.87 -17.06 -94.54
C LEU A 301 20.99 -18.07 -94.33
N SER A 302 21.02 -18.76 -93.18
CA SER A 302 21.94 -19.85 -92.92
C SER A 302 21.78 -20.96 -93.97
N GLY A 303 20.54 -21.41 -94.23
CA GLY A 303 20.27 -22.40 -95.27
C GLY A 303 20.72 -21.98 -96.67
N LYS A 304 20.45 -20.73 -97.06
CA LYS A 304 20.88 -20.15 -98.34
C LYS A 304 22.41 -20.07 -98.45
N TRP A 305 23.09 -19.65 -97.39
CA TRP A 305 24.55 -19.59 -97.35
C TRP A 305 25.17 -20.99 -97.45
N LEU A 306 24.68 -21.97 -96.67
CA LEU A 306 25.14 -23.36 -96.75
C LEU A 306 24.97 -23.94 -98.16
N SER A 307 23.83 -23.67 -98.82
CA SER A 307 23.60 -24.11 -100.20
C SER A 307 24.60 -23.47 -101.17
N ALA A 308 24.86 -22.17 -101.04
CA ALA A 308 25.82 -21.46 -101.89
C ALA A 308 27.27 -21.92 -101.65
N GLU A 309 27.61 -22.26 -100.41
CA GLU A 309 28.91 -22.85 -100.07
C GLU A 309 29.07 -24.24 -100.71
N ASP A 310 28.02 -25.07 -100.68
CA ASP A 310 28.02 -26.39 -101.32
C ASP A 310 28.19 -26.26 -102.85
N ASP A 311 27.48 -25.32 -103.48
CA ASP A 311 27.61 -25.02 -104.91
C ASP A 311 29.03 -24.57 -105.28
N ARG A 312 29.64 -23.68 -104.48
CA ARG A 312 31.04 -23.28 -104.68
C ARG A 312 31.98 -24.48 -104.53
N ARG A 313 31.79 -25.34 -103.52
CA ARG A 313 32.62 -26.53 -103.31
C ARG A 313 32.52 -27.49 -104.49
N LYS A 314 31.31 -27.74 -105.02
CA LYS A 314 31.10 -28.56 -106.23
C LYS A 314 31.81 -27.96 -107.44
N LEU A 315 31.62 -26.67 -107.71
CA LEU A 315 32.27 -25.98 -108.82
C LEU A 315 33.80 -25.94 -108.70
N SER A 316 34.32 -25.74 -107.49
CA SER A 316 35.76 -25.78 -107.20
C SER A 316 36.33 -27.17 -107.49
N GLY A 317 35.64 -28.22 -107.03
CA GLY A 317 36.02 -29.60 -107.30
C GLY A 317 36.01 -29.94 -108.79
N LEU A 318 34.97 -29.50 -109.52
CA LEU A 318 34.87 -29.67 -110.97
C LEU A 318 35.96 -28.91 -111.72
N TYR A 319 36.24 -27.67 -111.34
CA TYR A 319 37.30 -26.86 -111.94
C TYR A 319 38.69 -27.49 -111.73
N GLU A 320 38.99 -27.94 -110.51
CA GLU A 320 40.24 -28.66 -110.22
C GLU A 320 40.35 -29.97 -111.00
N ALA A 321 39.27 -30.75 -111.07
CA ALA A 321 39.23 -31.98 -111.85
C ALA A 321 39.45 -31.70 -113.36
N ALA A 322 38.81 -30.66 -113.90
CA ALA A 322 38.95 -30.25 -115.29
C ALA A 322 40.37 -29.73 -115.60
N GLN A 323 40.98 -28.98 -114.67
CA GLN A 323 42.37 -28.53 -114.80
C GLN A 323 43.35 -29.71 -114.82
N ARG A 324 43.16 -30.71 -113.94
CA ARG A 324 43.97 -31.93 -113.94
C ARG A 324 43.77 -32.77 -115.21
N ALA A 325 42.54 -32.84 -115.72
CA ALA A 325 42.22 -33.59 -116.93
C ALA A 325 42.73 -32.92 -118.21
N SER A 326 42.67 -31.58 -118.30
CA SER A 326 43.28 -30.81 -119.39
C SER A 326 44.79 -31.01 -119.45
N ALA A 327 45.49 -31.04 -118.31
CA ALA A 327 46.92 -31.31 -118.27
C ALA A 327 47.30 -32.70 -118.82
N ARG A 328 46.37 -33.65 -118.85
CA ARG A 328 46.55 -35.01 -119.40
C ARG A 328 46.04 -35.16 -120.85
N GLY A 329 45.43 -34.12 -121.43
CA GLY A 329 44.86 -34.18 -122.78
C GLY A 329 43.54 -34.96 -122.89
N ASP A 330 42.84 -35.19 -121.78
CA ASP A 330 41.58 -35.94 -121.73
C ASP A 330 40.51 -35.21 -120.91
N ILE A 331 40.28 -33.94 -121.25
CA ILE A 331 39.33 -33.08 -120.55
C ILE A 331 37.87 -33.58 -120.65
N LEU A 332 37.59 -34.42 -121.64
CA LEU A 332 36.24 -34.94 -121.93
C LEU A 332 35.76 -35.92 -120.85
N SER A 333 36.68 -36.63 -120.20
CA SER A 333 36.37 -37.52 -119.05
C SER A 333 35.72 -36.79 -117.86
N VAL A 334 35.91 -35.46 -117.76
CA VAL A 334 35.39 -34.64 -116.66
C VAL A 334 34.24 -33.73 -117.11
N VAL A 335 34.27 -33.22 -118.34
CA VAL A 335 33.30 -32.20 -118.79
C VAL A 335 32.25 -32.72 -119.78
N GLY A 336 32.34 -33.99 -120.23
CA GLY A 336 31.27 -34.82 -120.82
C GLY A 336 30.56 -34.33 -122.10
N ASP A 337 30.00 -33.12 -122.08
CA ASP A 337 29.00 -32.61 -123.02
C ASP A 337 29.32 -31.22 -123.57
N ASN A 338 30.58 -30.78 -123.52
CA ASN A 338 30.90 -29.45 -124.03
C ASN A 338 30.88 -29.41 -125.57
N LYS A 339 29.84 -28.75 -126.12
CA LYS A 339 29.54 -28.60 -127.55
C LYS A 339 30.74 -28.09 -128.36
N ALA A 340 31.55 -27.18 -127.77
CA ALA A 340 32.75 -26.64 -128.43
C ALA A 340 33.81 -27.70 -128.74
N ILE A 341 33.98 -28.69 -127.84
CA ILE A 341 34.95 -29.77 -128.02
C ILE A 341 34.44 -30.80 -129.04
N GLN A 342 33.14 -31.08 -129.06
CA GLN A 342 32.52 -31.98 -130.04
C GLN A 342 32.57 -31.41 -131.47
N ASP A 343 32.27 -30.12 -131.62
CA ASP A 343 32.27 -29.44 -132.93
C ASP A 343 33.69 -29.43 -133.54
N ALA A 344 34.72 -29.11 -132.74
CA ALA A 344 36.12 -29.13 -133.19
C ALA A 344 36.56 -30.53 -133.66
N ARG A 345 36.14 -31.60 -132.96
CA ARG A 345 36.47 -32.98 -133.32
C ARG A 345 35.74 -33.45 -134.57
N SER A 346 34.46 -33.10 -134.72
CA SER A 346 33.67 -33.48 -135.91
C SER A 346 34.22 -32.87 -137.20
N GLN A 347 34.73 -31.63 -137.15
CA GLN A 347 35.39 -30.99 -138.28
C GLN A 347 36.69 -31.70 -138.69
N ASN A 348 37.50 -32.11 -137.71
CA ASN A 348 38.72 -32.87 -138.00
C ASN A 348 38.41 -34.23 -138.64
N LEU A 349 37.36 -34.92 -138.19
CA LEU A 349 36.93 -36.20 -138.76
C LEU A 349 36.39 -36.08 -140.20
N ARG A 350 35.76 -34.94 -140.53
CA ARG A 350 35.32 -34.67 -141.91
C ARG A 350 36.51 -34.45 -142.84
N ARG A 351 37.55 -33.74 -142.37
CA ARG A 351 38.78 -33.48 -143.15
C ARG A 351 39.55 -34.75 -143.48
N THR A 352 39.58 -35.74 -142.58
CA THR A 352 40.22 -37.04 -142.83
C THR A 352 39.49 -37.85 -143.91
N ALA A 353 38.16 -37.82 -143.93
CA ALA A 353 37.37 -38.59 -144.90
C ALA A 353 37.49 -38.06 -146.35
N ASP A 354 37.60 -36.74 -146.54
CA ASP A 354 37.79 -36.14 -147.88
C ASP A 354 39.15 -36.47 -148.50
N LEU A 355 40.16 -36.70 -147.66
CA LEU A 355 41.51 -37.10 -148.07
C LEU A 355 41.49 -38.52 -148.66
N GLU A 356 40.83 -39.45 -147.97
CA GLU A 356 40.73 -40.86 -148.38
C GLU A 356 40.06 -41.00 -149.75
N LYS A 357 38.93 -40.30 -149.97
CA LYS A 357 38.24 -40.31 -151.28
C LYS A 357 39.10 -39.81 -152.44
N ARG A 358 39.97 -38.82 -152.20
CA ARG A 358 40.85 -38.28 -153.24
C ARG A 358 41.96 -39.25 -153.62
N ILE A 359 42.48 -40.01 -152.65
CA ILE A 359 43.48 -41.05 -152.90
C ILE A 359 42.87 -42.19 -153.72
N GLU A 360 41.66 -42.64 -153.35
CA GLU A 360 40.94 -43.72 -154.03
C GLU A 360 40.75 -43.47 -155.54
N ASN A 361 40.36 -42.26 -155.94
CA ASN A 361 40.19 -41.90 -157.35
C ASN A 361 41.52 -41.96 -158.15
N ILE A 362 42.64 -41.56 -157.54
CA ILE A 362 43.95 -41.62 -158.20
C ILE A 362 44.41 -43.08 -158.34
N ASP A 363 44.16 -43.92 -157.34
CA ASP A 363 44.47 -45.34 -157.39
C ASP A 363 43.70 -46.05 -158.53
N GLU A 364 42.44 -45.68 -158.76
CA GLU A 364 41.64 -46.17 -159.89
C GLU A 364 42.22 -45.74 -161.26
N GLN A 365 42.71 -44.50 -161.37
CA GLN A 365 43.39 -44.02 -162.58
C GLN A 365 44.72 -44.75 -162.84
N ILE A 366 45.46 -45.08 -161.78
CA ILE A 366 46.70 -45.86 -161.89
C ILE A 366 46.39 -47.27 -162.41
N GLN A 367 45.37 -47.94 -161.84
CA GLN A 367 44.98 -49.28 -162.29
C GLN A 367 44.56 -49.30 -163.76
N ASN A 368 43.76 -48.33 -164.20
CA ASN A 368 43.34 -48.22 -165.59
C ASN A 368 44.55 -48.05 -166.53
N ALA A 369 45.53 -47.22 -166.16
CA ALA A 369 46.76 -47.04 -166.94
C ALA A 369 47.68 -48.28 -166.92
N GLU A 370 47.74 -49.02 -165.81
CA GLU A 370 48.49 -50.29 -165.71
C GLU A 370 47.85 -51.38 -166.58
N ALA A 371 46.52 -51.47 -166.64
CA ALA A 371 45.80 -52.37 -167.52
C ALA A 371 46.05 -52.03 -169.02
N GLU A 372 46.09 -50.74 -169.37
CA GLU A 372 46.39 -50.27 -170.73
C GLU A 372 47.84 -50.63 -171.14
N LYS A 373 48.80 -50.49 -170.22
CA LYS A 373 50.19 -50.95 -170.40
C LYS A 373 50.25 -52.46 -170.67
N ALA A 374 49.51 -53.25 -169.89
CA ALA A 374 49.48 -54.71 -170.03
C ALA A 374 48.92 -55.14 -171.40
N ALA A 375 47.84 -54.51 -171.87
CA ALA A 375 47.25 -54.80 -173.19
C ALA A 375 48.21 -54.48 -174.35
N LEU A 376 48.92 -53.35 -174.29
CA LEU A 376 49.90 -52.96 -175.31
C LEU A 376 51.14 -53.87 -175.33
N SER A 377 51.51 -54.45 -174.17
CA SER A 377 52.68 -55.32 -174.02
C SER A 377 52.50 -56.72 -174.64
N VAL A 378 51.28 -57.13 -175.00
CA VAL A 378 51.01 -58.41 -175.67
C VAL A 378 51.37 -58.37 -177.17
N LYS A 379 51.31 -57.19 -177.79
CA LYS A 379 51.45 -57.03 -179.25
C LYS A 379 52.78 -56.42 -179.68
N TYR A 380 53.47 -55.73 -178.79
CA TYR A 380 54.68 -54.97 -179.08
C TYR A 380 55.78 -55.30 -178.07
N GLN A 381 57.03 -55.33 -178.55
CA GLN A 381 58.18 -55.45 -177.67
C GLN A 381 58.32 -54.22 -176.75
N PRO A 382 58.97 -54.35 -175.58
CA PRO A 382 59.03 -53.32 -174.54
C PRO A 382 59.57 -51.95 -175.00
N GLU A 383 60.32 -51.90 -176.10
CA GLU A 383 61.01 -50.69 -176.58
C GLU A 383 60.19 -49.82 -177.54
N TYR A 384 58.90 -50.14 -177.74
CA TYR A 384 58.01 -49.36 -178.61
C TYR A 384 57.54 -48.04 -177.96
N PRO A 385 57.51 -46.89 -178.68
CA PRO A 385 57.28 -45.56 -178.10
C PRO A 385 55.96 -45.38 -177.33
N GLU A 386 54.91 -46.11 -177.69
CA GLU A 386 53.57 -45.99 -177.06
C GLU A 386 53.53 -46.58 -175.64
N VAL A 387 54.26 -47.68 -175.36
CA VAL A 387 54.30 -48.31 -174.01
C VAL A 387 55.03 -47.41 -173.00
N LYS A 388 56.11 -46.75 -173.44
CA LYS A 388 56.92 -45.86 -172.60
C LYS A 388 56.14 -44.59 -172.18
N LYS A 389 55.21 -44.11 -173.01
CA LYS A 389 54.32 -42.98 -172.66
C LYS A 389 53.38 -43.35 -171.51
N VAL A 390 52.80 -44.56 -171.54
CA VAL A 390 51.88 -45.05 -170.49
C VAL A 390 52.64 -45.26 -169.17
N GLU A 391 53.88 -45.77 -169.23
CA GLU A 391 54.73 -45.94 -168.06
C GLU A 391 55.07 -44.62 -167.35
N ILE A 392 55.44 -43.58 -168.11
CA ILE A 392 55.65 -42.23 -167.56
C ILE A 392 54.36 -41.68 -166.94
N ARG A 393 53.19 -42.01 -167.49
CA ARG A 393 51.89 -41.58 -166.94
C ARG A 393 51.60 -42.26 -165.61
N ILE A 394 51.87 -43.55 -165.48
CA ILE A 394 51.75 -44.29 -164.22
C ILE A 394 52.69 -43.67 -163.16
N GLU A 395 53.94 -43.37 -163.53
CA GLU A 395 54.92 -42.75 -162.63
C GLU A 395 54.43 -41.38 -162.12
N LYS A 396 53.91 -40.53 -163.02
CA LYS A 396 53.34 -39.22 -162.65
C LYS A 396 52.12 -39.34 -161.75
N LEU A 397 51.25 -40.33 -161.98
CA LEU A 397 50.07 -40.56 -161.13
C LEU A 397 50.48 -41.04 -159.73
N LYS A 398 51.48 -41.94 -159.64
CA LYS A 398 52.06 -42.38 -158.35
C LYS A 398 52.69 -41.22 -157.59
N GLU A 399 53.43 -40.33 -158.27
CA GLU A 399 53.99 -39.13 -157.66
C GLU A 399 52.89 -38.18 -157.14
N ASN A 400 51.81 -38.01 -157.90
CA ASN A 400 50.70 -37.14 -157.50
C ASN A 400 49.96 -37.64 -156.25
N ARG A 401 49.78 -38.97 -156.13
CA ARG A 401 49.21 -39.61 -154.94
C ARG A 401 49.99 -39.29 -153.67
N GLU A 402 51.32 -39.44 -153.72
CA GLU A 402 52.18 -39.17 -152.56
C GLU A 402 52.21 -37.68 -152.18
N LYS A 403 52.10 -36.76 -153.15
CA LYS A 403 52.00 -35.32 -152.86
C LYS A 403 50.72 -34.99 -152.09
N ILE A 404 49.56 -35.50 -152.52
CA ILE A 404 48.28 -35.23 -151.84
C ILE A 404 48.25 -35.83 -150.44
N LYS A 405 48.74 -37.06 -150.27
CA LYS A 405 48.84 -37.70 -148.96
C LYS A 405 49.64 -36.84 -147.99
N ASN A 406 50.82 -36.37 -148.40
CA ASN A 406 51.68 -35.56 -147.55
C ASN A 406 51.13 -34.16 -147.25
N GLU A 407 50.47 -33.51 -148.22
CA GLU A 407 49.92 -32.16 -148.01
C GLU A 407 48.77 -32.16 -146.99
N VAL A 408 47.86 -33.12 -147.10
CA VAL A 408 46.67 -33.13 -146.26
C VAL A 408 46.97 -33.70 -144.87
N SER A 409 47.87 -34.68 -144.73
CA SER A 409 48.34 -35.13 -143.40
C SER A 409 48.94 -33.97 -142.59
N ARG A 410 49.76 -33.11 -143.20
CA ARG A 410 50.30 -31.91 -142.50
C ARG A 410 49.21 -30.91 -142.10
N LYS A 411 48.20 -30.70 -142.93
CA LYS A 411 47.07 -29.79 -142.61
C LYS A 411 46.22 -30.32 -141.46
N ILE A 412 45.97 -31.63 -141.41
CA ILE A 412 45.21 -32.26 -140.32
C ILE A 412 45.97 -32.17 -138.99
N GLU A 413 47.28 -32.44 -139.00
CA GLU A 413 48.09 -32.44 -137.79
C GLU A 413 48.29 -31.04 -137.20
N THR A 414 48.45 -30.01 -138.06
CA THR A 414 48.75 -28.64 -137.60
C THR A 414 47.51 -27.80 -137.27
N GLU A 415 46.42 -27.92 -138.03
CA GLU A 415 45.20 -27.16 -137.77
C GLU A 415 44.28 -27.87 -136.77
N GLY A 416 44.22 -29.19 -136.82
CA GLY A 416 43.32 -29.97 -135.97
C GLY A 416 43.67 -29.89 -134.48
N VAL A 417 44.97 -29.88 -134.16
CA VAL A 417 45.46 -29.75 -132.77
C VAL A 417 45.22 -28.35 -132.21
N LYS A 418 45.32 -27.30 -133.04
CA LYS A 418 45.06 -25.91 -132.62
C LYS A 418 43.59 -25.69 -132.25
N LEU A 419 42.67 -26.25 -133.03
CA LEU A 419 41.22 -26.16 -132.77
C LEU A 419 40.84 -26.82 -131.44
N ALA A 420 41.36 -28.01 -131.15
CA ALA A 420 41.08 -28.71 -129.89
C ALA A 420 41.57 -27.92 -128.66
N LYS A 421 42.80 -27.39 -128.71
CA LYS A 421 43.40 -26.63 -127.60
C LYS A 421 42.67 -25.33 -127.27
N ASN A 422 42.08 -24.68 -128.28
CA ASN A 422 41.27 -23.47 -128.08
C ASN A 422 39.94 -23.79 -127.39
N ALA A 423 39.29 -24.89 -127.77
CA ALA A 423 38.05 -25.33 -127.13
C ALA A 423 38.27 -25.67 -125.65
N GLU A 424 39.35 -26.37 -125.29
CA GLU A 424 39.68 -26.67 -123.88
C GLU A 424 39.83 -25.40 -123.03
N ARG A 425 40.48 -24.38 -123.57
CA ARG A 425 40.70 -23.10 -122.87
C ARG A 425 39.39 -22.35 -122.64
N GLU A 426 38.46 -22.43 -123.58
CA GLU A 426 37.12 -21.85 -123.43
C GLU A 426 36.33 -22.51 -122.29
N VAL A 427 36.40 -23.83 -122.17
CA VAL A 427 35.76 -24.59 -121.09
C VAL A 427 36.30 -24.20 -119.71
N LEU A 428 37.63 -24.15 -119.57
CA LEU A 428 38.27 -23.80 -118.30
C LEU A 428 37.95 -22.37 -117.87
N ASN A 429 37.94 -21.42 -118.82
CA ASN A 429 37.54 -20.04 -118.54
C ASN A 429 36.06 -19.94 -118.13
N GLY A 430 35.18 -20.73 -118.76
CA GLY A 430 33.76 -20.81 -118.40
C GLY A 430 33.56 -21.32 -116.96
N LEU A 431 34.25 -22.39 -116.60
CA LEU A 431 34.22 -22.94 -115.24
C LEU A 431 34.81 -21.98 -114.20
N GLN A 432 35.90 -21.28 -114.53
CA GLN A 432 36.49 -20.26 -113.66
C GLN A 432 35.52 -19.10 -113.40
N ALA A 433 34.82 -18.62 -114.43
CA ALA A 433 33.82 -17.57 -114.29
C ALA A 433 32.64 -18.02 -113.40
N GLN A 434 32.19 -19.27 -113.55
CA GLN A 434 31.15 -19.85 -112.68
C GLN A 434 31.60 -19.96 -111.23
N LEU A 435 32.84 -20.41 -110.98
CA LEU A 435 33.41 -20.49 -109.63
C LEU A 435 33.51 -19.12 -108.97
N GLN A 436 33.96 -18.10 -109.72
CA GLN A 436 34.06 -16.74 -109.20
C GLN A 436 32.68 -16.13 -108.89
N ALA A 437 31.67 -16.42 -109.71
CA ALA A 437 30.29 -16.01 -109.44
C ALA A 437 29.74 -16.69 -108.17
N ALA A 438 30.01 -17.98 -108.00
CA ALA A 438 29.63 -18.72 -106.78
C ALA A 438 30.33 -18.18 -105.53
N GLN A 439 31.62 -17.84 -105.61
CA GLN A 439 32.37 -17.21 -104.51
C GLN A 439 31.79 -15.86 -104.09
N LYS A 440 31.44 -14.99 -105.05
CA LYS A 440 30.80 -13.70 -104.75
C LYS A 440 29.46 -13.88 -104.06
N ARG A 441 28.64 -14.80 -104.58
CA ARG A 441 27.32 -15.12 -103.99
C ARG A 441 27.44 -15.66 -102.56
N GLU A 442 28.40 -16.55 -102.30
CA GLU A 442 28.70 -17.03 -100.95
C GLU A 442 29.11 -15.87 -100.03
N GLY A 443 30.01 -14.98 -100.51
CA GLY A 443 30.46 -13.81 -99.76
C GLY A 443 29.33 -12.85 -99.39
N GLU A 444 28.45 -12.54 -100.34
CA GLU A 444 27.26 -11.70 -100.10
C GLU A 444 26.32 -12.32 -99.06
N LEU A 445 26.01 -13.62 -99.20
CA LEU A 445 25.15 -14.33 -98.26
C LEU A 445 25.78 -14.44 -96.87
N ARG A 446 27.10 -14.67 -96.78
CA ARG A 446 27.84 -14.70 -95.52
C ARG A 446 27.82 -13.34 -94.82
N SER A 447 28.05 -12.26 -95.55
CA SER A 447 28.00 -10.89 -94.99
C SER A 447 26.59 -10.50 -94.55
N ALA A 448 25.56 -10.90 -95.30
CA ALA A 448 24.16 -10.73 -94.90
C ALA A 448 23.84 -11.50 -93.62
N TYR A 449 24.27 -12.77 -93.52
CA TYR A 449 24.11 -13.59 -92.32
C TYR A 449 24.82 -12.98 -91.10
N MET A 450 26.09 -12.56 -91.24
CA MET A 450 26.86 -11.97 -90.13
C MET A 450 26.27 -10.65 -89.63
N THR A 451 25.75 -9.82 -90.54
CA THR A 451 25.04 -8.57 -90.18
C THR A 451 23.76 -8.86 -89.40
N GLU A 452 23.00 -9.87 -89.81
CA GLU A 452 21.78 -10.28 -89.12
C GLU A 452 22.09 -10.90 -87.73
N VAL A 453 23.14 -11.71 -87.61
CA VAL A 453 23.59 -12.29 -86.33
C VAL A 453 24.03 -11.21 -85.35
N ALA A 454 24.80 -10.21 -85.80
CA ALA A 454 25.20 -9.09 -84.96
C ALA A 454 23.98 -8.30 -84.46
N SER A 455 22.99 -8.10 -85.32
CA SER A 455 21.72 -7.42 -84.98
C SER A 455 20.89 -8.25 -84.00
N ALA A 456 20.84 -9.57 -84.18
CA ALA A 456 20.15 -10.50 -83.29
C ALA A 456 20.78 -10.58 -81.89
N ASN A 457 22.12 -10.53 -81.78
CA ASN A 457 22.81 -10.53 -80.49
C ASN A 457 22.51 -9.26 -79.68
N VAL A 458 22.50 -8.09 -80.33
CA VAL A 458 22.15 -6.82 -79.68
C VAL A 458 20.68 -6.83 -79.24
N ALA A 459 19.78 -7.32 -80.09
CA ALA A 459 18.37 -7.46 -79.76
C ALA A 459 18.13 -8.43 -78.59
N GLY A 460 18.81 -9.58 -78.57
CA GLY A 460 18.70 -10.57 -77.49
C GLY A 460 19.26 -10.08 -76.15
N GLN A 461 20.35 -9.30 -76.16
CA GLN A 461 20.87 -8.66 -74.95
C GLN A 461 19.89 -7.61 -74.40
N ALA A 462 19.29 -6.80 -75.29
CA ALA A 462 18.30 -5.80 -74.91
C ALA A 462 17.02 -6.44 -74.34
N GLU A 463 16.54 -7.52 -74.95
CA GLU A 463 15.39 -8.26 -74.43
C GLU A 463 15.68 -8.89 -73.07
N THR A 464 16.84 -9.54 -72.89
CA THR A 464 17.23 -10.14 -71.60
C THR A 464 17.24 -9.08 -70.47
N ARG A 465 17.71 -7.87 -70.77
CA ARG A 465 17.67 -6.75 -69.82
C ARG A 465 16.24 -6.30 -69.54
N LEU A 466 15.37 -6.21 -70.54
CA LEU A 466 13.94 -5.91 -70.36
C LEU A 466 13.23 -6.97 -69.52
N THR A 467 13.47 -8.27 -69.75
CA THR A 467 12.89 -9.35 -68.94
C THR A 467 13.37 -9.26 -67.49
N THR A 468 14.65 -8.93 -67.28
CA THR A 468 15.20 -8.76 -65.93
C THR A 468 14.52 -7.61 -65.20
N LEU A 469 14.41 -6.44 -65.83
CA LEU A 469 13.70 -5.27 -65.29
C LEU A 469 12.22 -5.59 -65.02
N SER A 470 11.54 -6.28 -65.94
CA SER A 470 10.15 -6.72 -65.74
C SER A 470 10.00 -7.66 -64.54
N ARG A 471 10.93 -8.61 -64.36
CA ARG A 471 10.91 -9.54 -63.21
C ARG A 471 11.16 -8.82 -61.88
N GLU A 472 12.06 -7.84 -61.86
CA GLU A 472 12.30 -6.99 -60.68
C GLU A 472 11.06 -6.19 -60.30
N ILE A 473 10.39 -5.56 -61.28
CA ILE A 473 9.12 -4.85 -61.07
C ILE A 473 8.04 -5.78 -60.53
N GLU A 474 7.90 -7.00 -61.09
CA GLU A 474 6.90 -7.97 -60.63
C GLU A 474 7.18 -8.45 -59.20
N THR A 475 8.46 -8.65 -58.86
CA THR A 475 8.87 -9.00 -57.49
C THR A 475 8.50 -7.88 -56.51
N SER A 476 8.81 -6.63 -56.86
CA SER A 476 8.44 -5.45 -56.08
C SER A 476 6.92 -5.32 -55.92
N ARG A 477 6.13 -5.62 -56.96
CA ARG A 477 4.65 -5.64 -56.90
C ARG A 477 4.13 -6.72 -55.94
N GLY A 478 4.66 -7.94 -56.00
CA GLY A 478 4.27 -9.01 -55.07
C GLY A 478 4.58 -8.68 -53.61
N LEU A 479 5.71 -8.00 -53.35
CA LEU A 479 6.03 -7.48 -52.01
C LEU A 479 5.07 -6.37 -51.59
N LEU A 480 4.70 -5.46 -52.51
CA LEU A 480 3.74 -4.40 -52.25
C LEU A 480 2.37 -4.98 -51.87
N ASP A 481 1.88 -5.97 -52.61
CA ASP A 481 0.60 -6.63 -52.31
C ASP A 481 0.64 -7.31 -50.94
N THR A 482 1.76 -7.95 -50.60
CA THR A 482 1.97 -8.56 -49.28
C THR A 482 1.94 -7.49 -48.17
N TYR A 483 2.60 -6.34 -48.38
CA TYR A 483 2.62 -5.25 -47.40
C TYR A 483 1.24 -4.61 -47.26
N ILE A 484 0.49 -4.42 -48.35
CA ILE A 484 -0.89 -3.92 -48.30
C ILE A 484 -1.80 -4.91 -47.56
N GLN A 485 -1.64 -6.21 -47.81
CA GLN A 485 -2.41 -7.24 -47.10
C GLN A 485 -2.11 -7.22 -45.59
N ARG A 486 -0.84 -7.12 -45.21
CA ARG A 486 -0.41 -6.98 -43.81
C ARG A 486 -0.89 -5.68 -43.17
N GLN A 487 -0.83 -4.57 -43.91
CA GLN A 487 -1.34 -3.28 -43.47
C GLN A 487 -2.85 -3.38 -43.16
N LYS A 488 -3.63 -3.99 -44.05
CA LYS A 488 -5.08 -4.21 -43.87
C LYS A 488 -5.38 -5.15 -42.69
N GLU A 489 -4.57 -6.20 -42.51
CA GLU A 489 -4.68 -7.11 -41.35
C GLU A 489 -4.44 -6.37 -40.03
N LEU A 490 -3.40 -5.52 -39.97
CA LEU A 490 -3.09 -4.70 -38.80
C LEU A 490 -4.16 -3.62 -38.57
N GLU A 491 -4.65 -2.97 -39.61
CA GLU A 491 -5.72 -1.98 -39.53
C GLU A 491 -7.02 -2.59 -39.00
N LEU A 492 -7.41 -3.76 -39.50
CA LEU A 492 -8.54 -4.52 -38.99
C LEU A 492 -8.30 -4.96 -37.55
N THR A 493 -7.07 -5.34 -37.20
CA THR A 493 -6.72 -5.71 -35.82
C THR A 493 -6.84 -4.52 -34.88
N ILE A 494 -6.29 -3.36 -35.23
CA ILE A 494 -6.37 -2.13 -34.42
C ILE A 494 -7.83 -1.67 -34.29
N SER A 495 -8.61 -1.76 -35.37
CA SER A 495 -10.02 -1.34 -35.38
C SER A 495 -10.96 -2.32 -34.67
N SER A 496 -10.67 -3.62 -34.72
CA SER A 496 -11.45 -4.69 -34.06
C SER A 496 -10.97 -4.97 -32.64
N SER A 497 -9.91 -4.31 -32.16
CA SER A 497 -9.41 -4.42 -30.79
C SER A 497 -10.20 -3.53 -29.85
N THR A 498 -11.53 -3.70 -29.81
CA THR A 498 -12.25 -3.41 -28.57
C THR A 498 -11.76 -4.44 -27.56
N PRO A 499 -10.99 -4.06 -26.53
CA PRO A 499 -10.45 -5.02 -25.58
C PRO A 499 -11.59 -5.57 -24.74
N ASP A 500 -11.90 -6.85 -24.92
CA ASP A 500 -12.92 -7.57 -24.14
C ASP A 500 -12.31 -8.19 -22.86
N ASN A 501 -11.01 -8.00 -22.63
CA ASN A 501 -10.28 -8.56 -21.49
C ASN A 501 -10.43 -7.74 -20.21
N ILE A 502 -10.87 -6.48 -20.29
CA ILE A 502 -11.10 -5.63 -19.11
C ILE A 502 -12.50 -5.03 -19.20
N LEU A 503 -13.37 -5.41 -18.27
CA LEU A 503 -14.77 -4.98 -18.24
C LEU A 503 -15.13 -4.39 -16.87
N ILE A 504 -15.92 -3.32 -16.86
CA ILE A 504 -16.49 -2.77 -15.62
C ILE A 504 -17.72 -3.60 -15.26
N SER A 505 -17.64 -4.39 -14.19
CA SER A 505 -18.73 -5.22 -13.68
C SER A 505 -19.82 -4.37 -13.03
N SER A 506 -19.42 -3.46 -12.14
CA SER A 506 -20.34 -2.54 -11.46
C SER A 506 -19.69 -1.18 -11.23
N ARG A 507 -20.39 -0.12 -11.62
CA ARG A 507 -20.00 1.27 -11.35
C ARG A 507 -20.17 1.63 -9.87
N ALA A 508 -19.40 2.61 -9.40
CA ALA A 508 -19.46 3.11 -8.05
C ALA A 508 -20.80 3.76 -7.74
N GLN A 509 -21.43 3.28 -6.67
CA GLN A 509 -22.59 3.93 -6.07
C GLN A 509 -22.10 5.02 -5.11
N THR A 510 -22.81 6.15 -5.04
CA THR A 510 -22.49 7.21 -4.08
C THR A 510 -22.81 6.74 -2.65
N PRO A 511 -21.81 6.59 -1.77
CA PRO A 511 -22.02 6.06 -0.43
C PRO A 511 -22.87 7.00 0.41
N VAL A 512 -23.92 6.45 1.04
CA VAL A 512 -24.86 7.20 1.90
C VAL A 512 -24.29 7.36 3.31
N GLU A 513 -23.54 6.36 3.79
CA GLU A 513 -22.95 6.34 5.12
C GLU A 513 -21.43 6.53 5.08
N PRO A 514 -20.85 7.31 6.00
CA PRO A 514 -19.41 7.43 6.13
C PRO A 514 -18.81 6.21 6.83
N ILE A 515 -17.69 5.72 6.33
CA ILE A 515 -16.97 4.58 6.91
C ILE A 515 -16.11 4.99 8.12
N GLY A 516 -15.84 6.28 8.27
CA GLY A 516 -15.06 6.77 9.41
C GLY A 516 -15.13 8.28 9.63
N PRO A 517 -14.62 8.77 10.77
CA PRO A 517 -14.23 7.98 11.96
C PRO A 517 -15.46 7.44 12.70
N ASN A 518 -15.34 6.29 13.37
CA ASN A 518 -16.42 5.70 14.19
C ASN A 518 -16.67 6.53 15.45
N ARG A 519 -17.39 7.65 15.31
CA ARG A 519 -17.62 8.66 16.35
C ARG A 519 -18.13 8.02 17.64
N ASN A 520 -19.15 7.17 17.55
CA ASN A 520 -19.76 6.53 18.72
C ASN A 520 -18.77 5.61 19.44
N ARG A 521 -17.99 4.81 18.69
CA ARG A 521 -16.97 3.92 19.27
C ARG A 521 -15.89 4.72 19.99
N ASN A 522 -15.39 5.78 19.37
CA ASN A 522 -14.32 6.59 19.95
C ASN A 522 -14.81 7.36 21.20
N ILE A 523 -16.04 7.87 21.18
CA ILE A 523 -16.67 8.50 22.35
C ILE A 523 -16.87 7.47 23.47
N LEU A 524 -17.32 6.26 23.14
CA LEU A 524 -17.47 5.16 24.12
C LEU A 524 -16.13 4.79 24.76
N VAL A 525 -15.07 4.65 23.95
CA VAL A 525 -13.72 4.35 24.45
C VAL A 525 -13.22 5.48 25.35
N ALA A 526 -13.41 6.74 24.96
CA ALA A 526 -13.04 7.89 25.78
C ALA A 526 -13.81 7.95 27.11
N PHE A 527 -15.10 7.61 27.09
CA PHE A 527 -15.93 7.49 28.28
C PHE A 527 -15.38 6.41 29.22
N LEU A 528 -15.06 5.21 28.72
CA LEU A 528 -14.53 4.12 29.53
C LEU A 528 -13.16 4.46 30.14
N ILE A 529 -12.27 5.06 29.35
CA ILE A 529 -10.93 5.48 29.83
C ILE A 529 -11.05 6.56 30.90
N SER A 530 -11.88 7.58 30.67
CA SER A 530 -12.05 8.67 31.63
C SER A 530 -12.75 8.24 32.92
N LEU A 531 -13.71 7.31 32.83
CA LEU A 531 -14.34 6.69 33.99
C LEU A 531 -13.32 5.90 34.82
N ALA A 532 -12.51 5.06 34.17
CA ALA A 532 -11.45 4.30 34.83
C ALA A 532 -10.41 5.23 35.49
N ALA A 533 -9.99 6.30 34.79
CA ALA A 533 -9.09 7.31 35.34
C ALA A 533 -9.72 8.06 36.52
N GLY A 534 -11.01 8.38 36.46
CA GLY A 534 -11.75 9.01 37.56
C GLY A 534 -11.82 8.13 38.79
N ILE A 535 -12.11 6.83 38.62
CA ILE A 535 -12.09 5.84 39.70
C ILE A 535 -10.69 5.73 40.30
N GLY A 536 -9.65 5.64 39.45
CA GLY A 536 -8.25 5.61 39.90
C GLY A 536 -7.88 6.86 40.71
N LEU A 537 -8.29 8.05 40.27
CA LEU A 537 -8.08 9.30 41.00
C LEU A 537 -8.84 9.32 42.34
N ALA A 538 -10.05 8.77 42.41
CA ALA A 538 -10.80 8.65 43.65
C ALA A 538 -10.06 7.79 44.68
N PHE A 539 -9.50 6.65 44.25
CA PHE A 539 -8.66 5.81 45.11
C PHE A 539 -7.37 6.50 45.53
N LEU A 540 -6.71 7.22 44.62
CA LEU A 540 -5.51 7.99 44.96
C LEU A 540 -5.80 9.05 46.02
N LEU A 541 -6.91 9.79 45.88
CA LEU A 541 -7.34 10.80 46.86
C LEU A 541 -7.78 10.21 48.20
N ASP A 542 -8.19 8.94 48.24
CA ASP A 542 -8.49 8.24 49.49
C ASP A 542 -7.22 7.66 50.13
N TYR A 543 -6.29 7.16 49.32
CA TYR A 543 -4.98 6.70 49.78
C TYR A 543 -4.15 7.84 50.42
N LEU A 544 -4.28 9.07 49.92
CA LEU A 544 -3.64 10.26 50.49
C LEU A 544 -4.37 10.83 51.73
N ASP A 545 -5.54 10.31 52.11
CA ASP A 545 -6.35 10.79 53.24
C ASP A 545 -6.00 10.02 54.53
N ASP A 546 -5.03 10.54 55.29
CA ASP A 546 -4.54 9.98 56.58
C ASP A 546 -5.41 10.34 57.81
N SER A 547 -6.69 10.68 57.62
CA SER A 547 -7.55 11.11 58.72
C SER A 547 -8.18 9.95 59.50
N ILE A 548 -8.25 10.07 60.84
CA ILE A 548 -8.99 9.15 61.74
C ILE A 548 -10.48 9.34 61.52
N LYS A 549 -11.21 8.32 61.07
CA LYS A 549 -12.65 8.41 60.76
C LYS A 549 -13.50 7.58 61.69
N THR A 550 -12.99 6.43 62.11
CA THR A 550 -13.72 5.40 62.85
C THR A 550 -13.02 5.04 64.16
N SER A 551 -13.77 4.43 65.08
CA SER A 551 -13.27 3.79 66.30
C SER A 551 -12.36 2.60 66.02
N ASP A 552 -12.59 1.90 64.91
CA ASP A 552 -11.71 0.85 64.41
C ASP A 552 -10.33 1.42 64.00
N ASP A 553 -10.28 2.61 63.39
CA ASP A 553 -9.01 3.26 63.04
C ASP A 553 -8.17 3.53 64.30
N ILE A 554 -8.81 3.88 65.42
CA ILE A 554 -8.15 4.09 66.71
C ILE A 554 -7.61 2.76 67.25
N GLY A 555 -8.42 1.71 67.26
CA GLY A 555 -7.99 0.38 67.71
C GLY A 555 -6.82 -0.15 66.87
N ARG A 556 -6.96 -0.14 65.54
CA ARG A 556 -5.98 -0.68 64.58
C ARG A 556 -4.69 0.12 64.52
N HIS A 557 -4.77 1.45 64.41
CA HIS A 557 -3.58 2.27 64.16
C HIS A 557 -2.93 2.83 65.43
N LEU A 558 -3.72 3.09 66.48
CA LEU A 558 -3.22 3.62 67.73
C LEU A 558 -3.07 2.55 68.80
N GLY A 559 -3.75 1.40 68.74
CA GLY A 559 -3.69 0.37 69.79
C GLY A 559 -4.10 0.93 71.14
N LEU A 560 -5.15 1.77 71.15
CA LEU A 560 -5.75 2.38 72.34
C LEU A 560 -7.26 2.12 72.30
N PRO A 561 -7.93 1.98 73.46
CA PRO A 561 -9.37 1.86 73.49
C PRO A 561 -10.04 3.20 73.14
N THR A 562 -11.18 3.12 72.48
CA THR A 562 -12.03 4.29 72.24
C THR A 562 -12.94 4.50 73.46
N LEU A 563 -12.78 5.61 74.17
CA LEU A 563 -13.50 5.88 75.42
C LEU A 563 -14.92 6.38 75.19
N ALA A 564 -15.11 7.20 74.15
CA ALA A 564 -16.41 7.73 73.75
C ALA A 564 -16.40 8.23 72.31
N LEU A 565 -17.59 8.21 71.70
CA LEU A 565 -17.90 8.73 70.37
C LEU A 565 -18.80 9.96 70.53
N ILE A 566 -18.26 11.17 70.34
CA ILE A 566 -19.03 12.41 70.52
C ILE A 566 -19.59 12.85 69.16
N PRO A 567 -20.92 12.92 68.99
CA PRO A 567 -21.52 13.32 67.74
C PRO A 567 -21.35 14.82 67.51
N HIS A 568 -21.11 15.22 66.27
CA HIS A 568 -21.14 16.62 65.86
C HIS A 568 -22.57 17.13 65.91
N THR A 569 -22.82 18.20 66.67
CA THR A 569 -24.06 18.97 66.58
C THR A 569 -24.05 19.79 65.30
N GLY A 570 -24.24 19.12 64.17
CA GLY A 570 -24.79 19.77 63.00
C GLY A 570 -26.23 20.12 63.36
N ILE A 571 -26.53 21.41 63.54
CA ILE A 571 -27.91 21.88 63.45
C ILE A 571 -28.39 21.39 62.09
N ASN A 572 -29.24 20.36 62.09
CA ASN A 572 -30.15 20.13 60.98
C ASN A 572 -30.86 21.47 60.78
N ALA A 573 -30.51 22.15 59.69
CA ALA A 573 -31.10 23.39 59.22
C ALA A 573 -32.57 23.17 58.80
N ARG A 574 -33.39 22.69 59.73
CA ARG A 574 -34.84 22.46 59.63
C ARG A 574 -35.58 22.73 60.94
N ARG A 575 -34.96 23.36 61.95
CA ARG A 575 -35.76 24.12 62.93
C ARG A 575 -36.09 25.46 62.29
N LYS A 576 -37.37 25.62 61.96
CA LYS A 576 -38.01 26.80 61.38
C LYS A 576 -37.40 28.08 61.94
N LEU A 577 -37.03 28.98 61.03
CA LEU A 577 -36.71 30.36 61.32
C LEU A 577 -37.86 30.99 62.12
N SER A 578 -37.59 31.41 63.34
CA SER A 578 -38.16 32.64 63.87
C SER A 578 -37.08 33.73 63.68
N PRO A 579 -37.31 34.76 62.86
CA PRO A 579 -36.31 35.76 62.54
C PRO A 579 -36.39 36.89 63.56
N THR A 580 -35.81 36.72 64.75
CA THR A 580 -35.56 37.89 65.61
C THR A 580 -34.40 37.62 66.56
N SER A 581 -33.18 37.89 66.08
CA SER A 581 -32.03 38.45 66.83
C SER A 581 -30.71 38.03 66.17
N ILE A 582 -30.34 38.74 65.10
CA ILE A 582 -28.92 38.83 64.72
C ILE A 582 -28.32 39.87 65.67
N ARG A 583 -27.63 39.40 66.72
CA ARG A 583 -26.62 40.19 67.43
C ARG A 583 -25.31 39.41 67.43
N ASN A 584 -24.32 40.06 66.81
CA ASN A 584 -22.87 39.90 66.85
C ASN A 584 -22.30 38.50 67.15
N GLY A 585 -21.65 37.97 66.11
CA GLY A 585 -20.88 36.72 66.14
C GLY A 585 -19.61 36.86 66.97
N ASP A 586 -19.59 36.15 68.09
CA ASP A 586 -18.47 35.35 68.60
C ASP A 586 -18.89 34.64 69.90
N ASP A 587 -19.95 35.11 70.57
CA ASP A 587 -20.40 34.57 71.87
C ASP A 587 -21.28 33.30 71.79
N ASN A 588 -21.94 33.04 70.66
CA ASN A 588 -22.95 31.96 70.56
C ASN A 588 -22.39 30.52 70.56
N LEU A 589 -21.09 30.33 70.28
CA LEU A 589 -20.49 29.00 70.24
C LEU A 589 -20.21 28.45 71.66
N SER A 590 -19.91 29.37 72.59
CA SER A 590 -19.49 29.08 73.96
C SER A 590 -20.65 28.57 74.81
N SER A 591 -21.81 29.20 74.66
CA SER A 591 -23.08 28.86 75.33
C SER A 591 -23.76 27.62 74.72
N MET A 592 -23.52 27.30 73.45
CA MET A 592 -24.06 26.08 72.81
C MET A 592 -23.46 24.78 73.37
N ALA A 593 -22.16 24.76 73.69
CA ALA A 593 -21.49 23.58 74.23
C ALA A 593 -21.91 23.24 75.66
N LEU A 594 -22.36 24.24 76.42
CA LEU A 594 -22.92 24.07 77.77
C LEU A 594 -24.41 23.71 77.72
N ALA A 595 -25.19 24.37 76.85
CA ALA A 595 -26.63 24.15 76.70
C ALA A 595 -27.00 22.71 76.25
N ALA A 596 -26.10 22.00 75.55
CA ALA A 596 -26.36 20.63 75.11
C ALA A 596 -26.33 19.61 76.26
N ILE A 597 -25.65 19.89 77.38
CA ILE A 597 -25.67 19.03 78.58
C ILE A 597 -26.86 19.37 79.50
N GLU A 598 -27.30 20.62 79.52
CA GLU A 598 -28.51 21.01 80.27
C GLU A 598 -29.77 20.29 79.75
N ASP A 599 -29.83 20.02 78.44
CA ASP A 599 -30.85 19.13 77.88
C ASP A 599 -30.53 17.66 78.21
N ASN A 600 -31.11 17.18 79.30
CA ASN A 600 -30.87 15.87 79.92
C ASN A 600 -31.06 14.67 78.96
N ARG A 601 -31.69 14.86 77.78
CA ARG A 601 -31.97 13.81 76.79
C ARG A 601 -31.17 13.97 75.48
N SER A 602 -30.18 14.86 75.42
CA SER A 602 -29.40 15.05 74.20
C SER A 602 -28.43 13.89 73.91
N ALA A 603 -28.22 13.59 72.63
CA ALA A 603 -27.30 12.56 72.19
C ALA A 603 -25.83 12.84 72.57
N GLN A 604 -25.48 14.12 72.74
CA GLN A 604 -24.16 14.52 73.23
C GLN A 604 -24.02 14.31 74.75
N ALA A 605 -25.06 14.63 75.53
CA ALA A 605 -25.05 14.40 76.97
C ALA A 605 -24.86 12.90 77.28
N GLU A 606 -25.52 12.01 76.53
CA GLU A 606 -25.36 10.56 76.68
C GLU A 606 -23.93 10.10 76.32
N ALA A 607 -23.35 10.63 75.23
CA ALA A 607 -21.96 10.35 74.86
C ALA A 607 -20.96 10.74 75.97
N TYR A 608 -21.18 11.87 76.67
CA TYR A 608 -20.33 12.27 77.80
C TYR A 608 -20.61 11.46 79.08
N ARG A 609 -21.84 10.98 79.31
CA ARG A 609 -22.10 10.01 80.39
C ARG A 609 -21.40 8.68 80.13
N HIS A 610 -21.37 8.22 78.89
CA HIS A 610 -20.55 7.08 78.49
C HIS A 610 -19.07 7.34 78.73
N LEU A 611 -18.56 8.51 78.32
CA LEU A 611 -17.18 8.89 78.60
C LEU A 611 -16.85 8.83 80.09
N ARG A 612 -17.73 9.39 80.94
CA ARG A 612 -17.60 9.33 82.40
C ARG A 612 -17.50 7.89 82.88
N THR A 613 -18.42 7.02 82.47
CA THR A 613 -18.41 5.61 82.86
C THR A 613 -17.11 4.92 82.41
N SER A 614 -16.72 5.08 81.15
CA SER A 614 -15.47 4.54 80.61
C SER A 614 -14.24 5.03 81.38
N LEU A 615 -14.21 6.29 81.82
CA LEU A 615 -13.13 6.86 82.63
C LEU A 615 -13.09 6.32 84.05
N LEU A 616 -14.24 6.08 84.69
CA LEU A 616 -14.27 5.48 86.02
C LEU A 616 -13.80 4.02 86.02
N PHE A 617 -13.93 3.32 84.88
CA PHE A 617 -13.47 1.95 84.67
C PHE A 617 -12.10 1.84 83.97
N SER A 618 -11.44 2.95 83.62
CA SER A 618 -10.17 2.92 82.87
C SER A 618 -8.94 2.55 83.71
N SER A 619 -9.06 2.56 85.05
CA SER A 619 -8.00 2.21 85.98
C SER A 619 -8.38 1.00 86.83
N ALA A 620 -7.49 0.01 86.92
CA ALA A 620 -7.63 -1.12 87.84
C ALA A 620 -7.43 -0.65 89.29
N GLY A 621 -8.47 -0.76 90.12
CA GLY A 621 -8.40 -0.53 91.57
C GLY A 621 -9.10 0.75 92.04
N LYS A 622 -8.57 1.93 91.71
CA LYS A 622 -9.14 3.23 92.14
C LYS A 622 -9.43 4.13 90.93
N PRO A 623 -10.59 4.78 90.86
CA PRO A 623 -10.92 5.69 89.76
C PRO A 623 -9.93 6.86 89.71
N PRO A 624 -9.59 7.37 88.52
CA PRO A 624 -8.55 8.39 88.36
C PRO A 624 -8.98 9.71 89.01
N GLN A 625 -8.09 10.27 89.84
CA GLN A 625 -8.35 11.53 90.52
C GLN A 625 -7.88 12.72 89.67
N THR A 626 -6.75 12.61 88.98
CA THR A 626 -6.22 13.65 88.08
C THR A 626 -6.22 13.17 86.63
N ILE A 627 -6.97 13.85 85.78
CA ILE A 627 -7.15 13.49 84.37
C ILE A 627 -6.74 14.66 83.49
N LEU A 628 -5.76 14.42 82.63
CA LEU A 628 -5.34 15.38 81.61
C LEU A 628 -6.11 15.13 80.31
N ILE A 629 -6.73 16.16 79.77
CA ILE A 629 -7.37 16.11 78.45
C ILE A 629 -6.49 16.88 77.48
N THR A 630 -6.03 16.18 76.44
CA THR A 630 -5.12 16.75 75.45
C THR A 630 -5.43 16.23 74.05
N SER A 631 -4.81 16.83 73.05
CA SER A 631 -5.08 16.54 71.64
C SER A 631 -3.80 16.71 70.83
N ALA A 632 -3.66 15.97 69.74
CA ALA A 632 -2.46 16.06 68.90
C ALA A 632 -2.44 17.41 68.17
N GLN A 633 -3.56 17.81 67.58
CA GLN A 633 -3.69 19.02 66.77
C GLN A 633 -4.60 20.07 67.44
N PRO A 634 -4.45 21.37 67.14
CA PRO A 634 -5.38 22.41 67.55
C PRO A 634 -6.79 22.15 67.03
N ALA A 635 -7.79 22.67 67.75
CA ALA A 635 -9.20 22.62 67.35
C ALA A 635 -9.84 21.22 67.25
N GLU A 636 -9.30 20.21 67.96
CA GLU A 636 -9.89 18.86 68.03
C GLU A 636 -11.03 18.73 69.07
N GLY A 637 -11.24 19.75 69.90
CA GLY A 637 -12.33 19.80 70.90
C GLY A 637 -11.94 19.38 72.33
N LYS A 638 -10.65 19.42 72.68
CA LYS A 638 -10.12 19.22 74.04
C LYS A 638 -10.81 20.04 75.14
N THR A 639 -10.83 21.37 75.07
CA THR A 639 -11.49 22.24 76.06
C THR A 639 -12.98 21.90 76.21
N THR A 640 -13.68 21.68 75.09
CA THR A 640 -15.08 21.25 75.11
C THR A 640 -15.23 19.91 75.82
N THR A 641 -14.40 18.93 75.47
CA THR A 641 -14.40 17.61 76.11
C THR A 641 -14.10 17.72 77.60
N ALA A 642 -13.16 18.59 77.99
CA ALA A 642 -12.78 18.82 79.38
C ALA A 642 -13.91 19.41 80.21
N ILE A 643 -14.55 20.47 79.72
CA ILE A 643 -15.71 21.10 80.35
C ILE A 643 -16.84 20.08 80.53
N ASN A 644 -17.21 19.39 79.45
CA ASN A 644 -18.34 18.45 79.46
C ASN A 644 -18.07 17.21 80.34
N THR A 645 -16.81 16.75 80.38
CA THR A 645 -16.40 15.66 81.28
C THR A 645 -16.44 16.11 82.75
N ALA A 646 -15.99 17.33 83.06
CA ALA A 646 -16.04 17.87 84.41
C ALA A 646 -17.48 18.05 84.91
N ILE A 647 -18.37 18.56 84.05
CA ILE A 647 -19.80 18.71 84.36
C ILE A 647 -20.45 17.35 84.63
N THR A 648 -20.25 16.36 83.74
CA THR A 648 -20.87 15.03 83.91
C THR A 648 -20.35 14.26 85.13
N LEU A 649 -19.09 14.47 85.52
CA LEU A 649 -18.55 14.00 86.79
C LEU A 649 -19.19 14.72 87.98
N ALA A 650 -19.29 16.05 87.98
CA ALA A 650 -19.90 16.83 89.06
C ALA A 650 -21.40 16.49 89.27
N GLN A 651 -22.12 16.21 88.18
CA GLN A 651 -23.51 15.75 88.20
C GLN A 651 -23.70 14.41 88.92
N SER A 652 -22.64 13.61 89.13
CA SER A 652 -22.71 12.38 89.93
C SER A 652 -22.68 12.64 91.44
N GLY A 653 -22.74 13.91 91.87
CA GLY A 653 -22.79 14.29 93.29
C GLY A 653 -21.43 14.38 93.97
N VAL A 654 -20.34 14.41 93.20
CA VAL A 654 -18.96 14.43 93.73
C VAL A 654 -18.28 15.76 93.41
N ASP A 655 -17.38 16.21 94.28
CA ASP A 655 -16.64 17.45 94.07
C ASP A 655 -15.59 17.31 92.98
N VAL A 656 -15.70 18.17 91.97
CA VAL A 656 -14.83 18.22 90.80
C VAL A 656 -14.25 19.61 90.63
N VAL A 657 -12.97 19.70 90.31
CA VAL A 657 -12.33 20.95 89.89
C VAL A 657 -11.80 20.82 88.46
N ILE A 658 -12.03 21.84 87.64
CA ILE A 658 -11.42 21.95 86.31
C ILE A 658 -10.39 23.08 86.29
N ILE A 659 -9.23 22.81 85.70
CA ILE A 659 -8.08 23.73 85.64
C ILE A 659 -7.78 24.05 84.18
N ASP A 660 -7.71 25.34 83.85
CA ASP A 660 -7.27 25.83 82.53
C ASP A 660 -5.73 25.93 82.49
N CYS A 661 -5.07 24.86 82.06
CA CYS A 661 -3.63 24.85 81.83
C CYS A 661 -3.25 25.19 80.37
N ASP A 662 -4.21 25.60 79.51
CA ASP A 662 -3.88 26.22 78.22
C ASP A 662 -3.54 27.70 78.44
N LEU A 663 -2.35 27.93 79.00
CA LEU A 663 -1.84 29.27 79.29
C LEU A 663 -1.54 30.09 78.02
N ARG A 664 -1.63 29.46 76.83
CA ARG A 664 -1.35 30.11 75.54
C ARG A 664 -2.62 30.65 74.89
N ARG A 665 -3.72 29.92 74.97
CA ARG A 665 -5.03 30.32 74.43
C ARG A 665 -6.14 29.99 75.43
N PRO A 666 -6.19 30.65 76.59
CA PRO A 666 -7.14 30.32 77.64
C PRO A 666 -8.57 30.62 77.19
N ARG A 667 -9.45 29.64 77.35
CA ARG A 667 -10.84 29.71 76.90
C ARG A 667 -11.84 29.35 78.00
N LEU A 668 -11.40 28.71 79.07
CA LEU A 668 -12.28 28.14 80.08
C LEU A 668 -13.08 29.21 80.82
N HIS A 669 -12.44 30.34 81.13
CA HIS A 669 -13.09 31.49 81.78
C HIS A 669 -14.26 32.05 80.97
N LYS A 670 -14.18 32.04 79.63
CA LYS A 670 -15.25 32.48 78.74
C LYS A 670 -16.43 31.52 78.74
N HIS A 671 -16.17 30.22 78.80
CA HIS A 671 -17.21 29.20 78.84
C HIS A 671 -18.01 29.26 80.15
N PHE A 672 -17.35 29.41 81.30
CA PHE A 672 -18.03 29.47 82.60
C PHE A 672 -18.49 30.87 83.03
N GLY A 673 -18.26 31.91 82.22
CA GLY A 673 -18.65 33.29 82.57
C GLY A 673 -17.92 33.88 83.78
N VAL A 674 -16.71 33.38 84.10
CA VAL A 674 -15.94 33.79 85.28
C VAL A 674 -14.80 34.75 84.92
N ALA A 675 -14.46 35.68 85.82
CA ALA A 675 -13.37 36.64 85.58
C ALA A 675 -11.99 35.94 85.51
N ASN A 676 -11.11 36.38 84.61
CA ASN A 676 -9.75 35.79 84.42
C ASN A 676 -8.60 36.70 84.90
N ALA A 677 -8.87 37.65 85.81
CA ALA A 677 -7.84 38.57 86.31
C ALA A 677 -6.79 37.88 87.21
N VAL A 678 -7.23 36.92 88.02
CA VAL A 678 -6.39 36.07 88.88
C VAL A 678 -6.69 34.62 88.55
N GLY A 679 -5.65 33.80 88.44
CA GLY A 679 -5.78 32.38 88.09
C GLY A 679 -4.47 31.61 88.30
N LEU A 680 -4.34 30.48 87.59
CA LEU A 680 -3.22 29.56 87.71
C LEU A 680 -1.85 30.25 87.59
N THR A 681 -1.69 31.17 86.64
CA THR A 681 -0.41 31.87 86.42
C THR A 681 -0.05 32.80 87.57
N SER A 682 -1.03 33.45 88.20
CA SER A 682 -0.83 34.31 89.36
C SER A 682 -0.28 33.51 90.55
N TYR A 683 -0.82 32.30 90.78
CA TYR A 683 -0.33 31.38 91.81
C TYR A 683 1.08 30.88 91.52
N LEU A 684 1.31 30.36 90.31
CA LEU A 684 2.61 29.82 89.92
C LEU A 684 3.72 30.90 89.90
N SER A 685 3.36 32.18 89.81
CA SER A 685 4.29 33.32 89.82
C SER A 685 4.52 33.93 91.22
N GLY A 686 3.86 33.44 92.28
CA GLY A 686 4.18 33.81 93.67
C GLY A 686 3.01 34.17 94.59
N GLU A 687 1.75 34.18 94.13
CA GLU A 687 0.57 34.34 95.00
C GLU A 687 0.34 33.06 95.82
N LYS A 688 0.39 33.14 97.17
CA LYS A 688 0.48 31.94 98.02
C LYS A 688 -0.84 31.37 98.53
N ASN A 689 -1.99 31.98 98.24
CA ASN A 689 -3.27 31.49 98.74
C ASN A 689 -3.95 30.58 97.68
N PRO A 690 -3.99 29.25 97.84
CA PRO A 690 -4.64 28.36 96.89
C PRO A 690 -6.17 28.49 96.90
N ASP A 691 -6.78 28.93 98.01
CA ASP A 691 -8.24 29.05 98.13
C ASP A 691 -8.80 30.20 97.29
N SER A 692 -8.02 31.26 97.04
CA SER A 692 -8.45 32.40 96.21
C SER A 692 -8.55 32.06 94.71
N LEU A 693 -7.99 30.92 94.29
CA LEU A 693 -7.98 30.47 92.89
C LEU A 693 -9.26 29.71 92.52
N VAL A 694 -9.90 29.08 93.50
CA VAL A 694 -11.01 28.15 93.31
C VAL A 694 -12.31 28.95 93.21
N LYS A 695 -12.84 29.10 91.99
CA LYS A 695 -14.09 29.83 91.74
C LYS A 695 -15.25 28.85 91.66
N SER A 696 -16.38 29.20 92.28
CA SER A 696 -17.61 28.42 92.16
C SER A 696 -18.36 28.79 90.89
N CYS A 697 -19.01 27.81 90.25
CA CYS A 697 -19.86 28.04 89.09
C CYS A 697 -21.32 28.25 89.49
N GLU A 698 -22.00 29.20 88.85
CA GLU A 698 -23.45 29.36 89.00
C GLU A 698 -24.18 28.12 88.44
N GLY A 699 -25.16 27.60 89.17
CA GLY A 699 -25.96 26.43 88.76
C GLY A 699 -25.34 25.05 89.02
N MET A 700 -24.06 24.95 89.43
CA MET A 700 -23.39 23.66 89.69
C MET A 700 -22.52 23.72 90.98
N PRO A 701 -23.07 23.38 92.16
CA PRO A 701 -22.36 23.56 93.44
C PRO A 701 -21.09 22.71 93.56
N ASN A 702 -21.11 21.49 93.01
CA ASN A 702 -20.02 20.51 93.09
C ASN A 702 -18.94 20.69 92.00
N LEU A 703 -19.04 21.71 91.15
CA LEU A 703 -18.05 22.03 90.13
C LEU A 703 -17.34 23.34 90.47
N LYS A 704 -16.01 23.27 90.60
CA LYS A 704 -15.14 24.43 90.78
C LYS A 704 -14.24 24.64 89.57
N VAL A 705 -13.86 25.88 89.35
CA VAL A 705 -13.06 26.31 88.20
C VAL A 705 -11.82 27.07 88.66
N ILE A 706 -10.66 26.67 88.14
CA ILE A 706 -9.42 27.43 88.20
C ILE A 706 -9.11 27.92 86.78
N THR A 707 -9.21 29.23 86.58
CA THR A 707 -8.91 29.87 85.29
C THR A 707 -7.41 30.00 85.08
N SER A 708 -6.95 30.23 83.84
CA SER A 708 -5.52 30.34 83.53
C SER A 708 -4.84 31.51 84.25
N GLY A 709 -5.55 32.62 84.45
CA GLY A 709 -4.95 33.91 84.77
C GLY A 709 -4.37 34.61 83.53
N PRO A 710 -3.63 35.72 83.71
CA PRO A 710 -2.97 36.43 82.62
C PRO A 710 -1.95 35.54 81.89
N ILE A 711 -1.81 35.73 80.58
CA ILE A 711 -0.90 34.95 79.72
C ILE A 711 0.56 35.21 80.15
N PRO A 712 1.32 34.18 80.58
CA PRO A 712 2.67 34.35 81.07
C PRO A 712 3.69 34.33 79.90
N PRO A 713 4.90 34.89 80.06
CA PRO A 713 5.95 34.82 79.05
C PRO A 713 6.45 33.39 78.82
N ASN A 714 6.55 32.58 79.89
CA ASN A 714 7.09 31.21 79.85
C ASN A 714 6.10 30.16 80.44
N PRO A 715 5.08 29.71 79.68
CA PRO A 715 4.10 28.72 80.13
C PRO A 715 4.68 27.38 80.63
N ALA A 716 5.65 26.81 79.90
CA ALA A 716 6.16 25.46 80.16
C ALA A 716 6.95 25.36 81.48
N GLU A 717 7.70 26.41 81.83
CA GLU A 717 8.47 26.50 83.07
C GLU A 717 7.54 26.57 84.28
N LEU A 718 6.47 27.36 84.19
CA LEU A 718 5.45 27.45 85.24
C LEU A 718 4.74 26.11 85.47
N LEU A 719 4.40 25.38 84.40
CA LEU A 719 3.72 24.09 84.52
C LEU A 719 4.64 22.95 85.02
N SER A 720 5.96 23.09 84.88
CA SER A 720 6.95 22.12 85.40
C SER A 720 7.44 22.47 86.81
N SER A 721 7.00 23.59 87.38
CA SER A 721 7.47 24.08 88.67
C SER A 721 6.98 23.22 89.85
N ASN A 722 7.62 23.38 91.02
CA ASN A 722 7.21 22.68 92.24
C ASN A 722 5.87 23.20 92.76
N GLU A 723 5.56 24.47 92.51
CA GLU A 723 4.28 25.10 92.86
C GLU A 723 3.11 24.41 92.15
N MET A 724 3.27 24.00 90.88
CA MET A 724 2.24 23.24 90.17
C MET A 724 1.98 21.87 90.83
N LYS A 725 3.04 21.18 91.28
CA LYS A 725 2.91 19.92 92.02
C LYS A 725 2.23 20.11 93.37
N ASN A 726 2.60 21.17 94.10
CA ASN A 726 1.99 21.52 95.38
C ASN A 726 0.50 21.86 95.23
N LEU A 727 0.13 22.60 94.17
CA LEU A 727 -1.26 22.90 93.84
C LEU A 727 -2.05 21.61 93.57
N LEU A 728 -1.52 20.71 92.73
CA LEU A 728 -2.20 19.45 92.46
C LEU A 728 -2.35 18.59 93.71
N GLN A 729 -1.35 18.57 94.60
CA GLN A 729 -1.45 17.84 95.86
C GLN A 729 -2.51 18.43 96.79
N PHE A 730 -2.59 19.76 96.88
CA PHE A 730 -3.65 20.47 97.61
C PHE A 730 -5.03 20.12 97.05
N LEU A 731 -5.20 20.19 95.72
CA LEU A 731 -6.46 19.86 95.07
C LEU A 731 -6.82 18.37 95.24
N LYS A 732 -5.83 17.46 95.25
CA LYS A 732 -6.06 16.03 95.53
C LYS A 732 -6.58 15.78 96.96
N GLY A 733 -6.34 16.69 97.90
CA GLY A 733 -6.93 16.61 99.24
C GLY A 733 -8.41 17.01 99.28
N ASN A 734 -8.83 17.92 98.41
CA ASN A 734 -10.13 18.59 98.49
C ASN A 734 -11.16 18.16 97.43
N PHE A 735 -10.71 17.55 96.32
CA PHE A 735 -11.56 17.19 95.19
C PHE A 735 -11.42 15.72 94.83
N LYS A 736 -12.54 15.05 94.51
CA LYS A 736 -12.53 13.65 94.07
C LYS A 736 -11.99 13.49 92.66
N HIS A 737 -12.26 14.45 91.78
CA HIS A 737 -11.72 14.49 90.43
C HIS A 737 -11.21 15.89 90.06
N ILE A 738 -10.09 15.92 89.35
CA ILE A 738 -9.38 17.10 88.89
C ILE A 738 -9.20 16.93 87.38
N ILE A 739 -9.88 17.77 86.61
CA ILE A 739 -9.81 17.78 85.15
C ILE A 739 -8.87 18.90 84.70
N ILE A 740 -7.87 18.57 83.90
CA ILE A 740 -6.89 19.53 83.42
C ILE A 740 -7.07 19.71 81.90
N ASP A 741 -7.43 20.92 81.47
CA ASP A 741 -7.40 21.31 80.06
C ASP A 741 -5.98 21.74 79.67
N SER A 742 -5.52 21.36 78.48
CA SER A 742 -4.14 21.55 78.06
C SER A 742 -4.02 22.03 76.62
N PRO A 743 -2.91 22.70 76.25
CA PRO A 743 -2.69 23.10 74.87
C PRO A 743 -2.47 21.86 73.96
N PRO A 744 -2.66 21.98 72.63
CA PRO A 744 -2.39 20.89 71.70
C PRO A 744 -0.91 20.49 71.73
N ALA A 745 -0.67 19.19 71.77
CA ALA A 745 0.59 18.66 72.24
C ALA A 745 1.63 18.38 71.13
N VAL A 746 1.24 18.38 69.85
CA VAL A 746 2.22 18.35 68.74
C VAL A 746 3.07 19.62 68.72
N PHE A 747 2.49 20.75 69.13
CA PHE A 747 3.15 22.06 69.03
C PHE A 747 3.92 22.47 70.30
N PHE A 748 3.56 21.93 71.47
CA PHE A 748 4.09 22.39 72.76
C PHE A 748 4.37 21.24 73.72
N THR A 749 5.39 21.38 74.57
CA THR A 749 5.79 20.39 75.59
C THR A 749 4.91 20.41 76.83
N ASP A 750 4.11 21.45 77.02
CA ASP A 750 3.24 21.69 78.18
C ASP A 750 2.38 20.46 78.54
N ALA A 751 1.70 19.86 77.56
CA ALA A 751 0.87 18.67 77.77
C ALA A 751 1.70 17.42 78.13
N ALA A 752 2.93 17.29 77.61
CA ALA A 752 3.82 16.19 77.97
C ALA A 752 4.34 16.34 79.41
N ILE A 753 4.62 17.56 79.87
CA ILE A 753 5.02 17.85 81.26
C ILE A 753 3.86 17.51 82.21
N LEU A 754 2.66 18.01 81.92
CA LEU A 754 1.47 17.73 82.73
C LEU A 754 1.16 16.22 82.78
N SER A 755 1.42 15.49 81.70
CA SER A 755 1.16 14.04 81.64
C SER A 755 1.96 13.21 82.63
N MET A 756 3.08 13.72 83.14
CA MET A 756 3.92 13.04 84.15
C MET A 756 3.38 13.21 85.58
N ILE A 757 2.57 14.25 85.85
CA ILE A 757 2.10 14.61 87.20
C ILE A 757 0.60 14.33 87.43
N VAL A 758 -0.04 13.68 86.47
CA VAL A 758 -1.45 13.24 86.52
C VAL A 758 -1.54 11.71 86.54
N ASP A 759 -2.68 11.18 86.97
CA ASP A 759 -2.89 9.73 87.02
C ASP A 759 -3.09 9.12 85.62
N GLY A 760 -3.64 9.88 84.69
CA GLY A 760 -3.62 9.50 83.28
C GLY A 760 -4.19 10.53 82.30
N VAL A 761 -4.05 10.20 81.02
CA VAL A 761 -4.27 11.10 79.89
C VAL A 761 -5.38 10.57 78.99
N VAL A 762 -6.27 11.47 78.59
CA VAL A 762 -7.31 11.24 77.57
C VAL A 762 -6.94 12.01 76.33
N LEU A 763 -6.80 11.29 75.21
CA LEU A 763 -6.54 11.90 73.90
C LEU A 763 -7.85 12.24 73.22
N VAL A 764 -7.96 13.43 72.64
CA VAL A 764 -9.10 13.84 71.83
C VAL A 764 -8.68 13.88 70.37
N ALA A 765 -9.40 13.17 69.50
CA ALA A 765 -9.24 13.19 68.06
C ALA A 765 -10.54 13.64 67.40
N LEU A 766 -10.45 14.43 66.34
CA LEU A 766 -11.58 14.92 65.56
C LEU A 766 -11.77 14.06 64.31
N ALA A 767 -12.94 13.43 64.19
CA ALA A 767 -13.28 12.54 63.10
C ALA A 767 -13.16 13.23 61.72
N GLY A 768 -12.43 12.59 60.81
CA GLY A 768 -12.17 13.06 59.45
C GLY A 768 -11.23 14.25 59.33
N LYS A 769 -10.58 14.69 60.43
CA LYS A 769 -9.59 15.78 60.39
C LYS A 769 -8.28 15.45 61.10
N SER A 770 -8.32 14.73 62.22
CA SER A 770 -7.11 14.36 62.95
C SER A 770 -6.29 13.35 62.16
N SER A 771 -5.01 13.63 61.95
CA SER A 771 -4.10 12.70 61.26
C SER A 771 -3.77 11.49 62.15
N ILE A 772 -3.86 10.29 61.58
CA ILE A 772 -3.44 9.04 62.20
C ILE A 772 -1.95 9.11 62.51
N TYR A 773 -1.13 9.56 61.55
CA TYR A 773 0.31 9.70 61.72
C TYR A 773 0.68 10.61 62.90
N LEU A 774 0.10 11.82 62.97
CA LEU A 774 0.42 12.78 64.03
C LEU A 774 -0.05 12.29 65.41
N THR A 775 -1.25 11.70 65.48
CA THR A 775 -1.78 11.14 66.73
C THR A 775 -0.94 9.97 67.22
N ARG A 776 -0.48 9.10 66.32
CA ARG A 776 0.42 7.97 66.65
C ARG A 776 1.77 8.44 67.16
N ARG A 777 2.39 9.42 66.48
CA ARG A 777 3.65 10.04 66.93
C ARG A 777 3.51 10.66 68.31
N PHE A 778 2.37 11.31 68.55
CA PHE A 778 2.10 11.91 69.85
C PHE A 778 1.89 10.86 70.95
N LYS A 779 1.13 9.79 70.68
CA LYS A 779 1.02 8.61 71.58
C LYS A 779 2.41 8.07 71.95
N GLN A 780 3.27 7.84 70.94
CA GLN A 780 4.62 7.32 71.16
C GLN A 780 5.45 8.24 72.07
N ARG A 781 5.36 9.56 71.88
CA ARG A 781 6.06 10.54 72.71
C ARG A 781 5.58 10.51 74.16
N LEU A 782 4.26 10.50 74.40
CA LEU A 782 3.70 10.37 75.75
C LEU A 782 4.11 9.05 76.42
N GLY A 783 4.03 7.94 75.67
CA GLY A 783 4.44 6.62 76.16
C GLY A 783 5.93 6.55 76.53
N SER A 784 6.82 7.16 75.74
CA SER A 784 8.26 7.21 76.01
C SER A 784 8.63 7.97 77.30
N ILE A 785 7.72 8.84 77.74
CA ILE A 785 7.86 9.67 78.94
C ILE A 785 7.20 9.01 80.18
N GLY A 786 6.56 7.84 79.99
CA GLY A 786 5.89 7.11 81.07
C GLY A 786 4.46 7.56 81.37
N ALA A 787 3.86 8.39 80.50
CA ALA A 787 2.49 8.82 80.69
C ALA A 787 1.50 7.67 80.43
N ARG A 788 0.54 7.50 81.34
CA ARG A 788 -0.54 6.50 81.20
C ARG A 788 -1.67 7.05 80.35
N ILE A 789 -1.88 6.51 79.15
CA ILE A 789 -2.96 6.92 78.25
C ILE A 789 -4.16 6.00 78.47
N TYR A 790 -5.30 6.57 78.91
CA TYR A 790 -6.52 5.80 79.16
C TYR A 790 -7.25 5.43 77.88
N GLY A 791 -7.14 6.25 76.84
CA GLY A 791 -7.76 5.98 75.54
C GLY A 791 -7.99 7.25 74.74
N VAL A 792 -8.78 7.12 73.68
CA VAL A 792 -9.09 8.19 72.74
C VAL A 792 -10.59 8.50 72.74
N VAL A 793 -10.92 9.78 72.78
CA VAL A 793 -12.27 10.30 72.54
C VAL A 793 -12.33 10.76 71.09
N LEU A 794 -13.21 10.14 70.31
CA LEU A 794 -13.43 10.52 68.91
C LEU A 794 -14.57 11.54 68.85
N ASN A 795 -14.20 12.79 68.65
CA ASN A 795 -15.10 13.92 68.59
C ASN A 795 -15.56 14.22 67.16
N GLY A 796 -16.73 14.85 66.99
CA GLY A 796 -17.22 15.35 65.71
C GLY A 796 -17.73 14.27 64.74
N ILE A 797 -18.19 13.13 65.26
CA ILE A 797 -18.73 12.05 64.43
C ILE A 797 -20.09 12.47 63.86
N LYS A 798 -20.36 12.13 62.59
CA LYS A 798 -21.68 12.43 62.00
C LYS A 798 -22.75 11.57 62.67
N SER A 799 -23.82 12.20 63.17
CA SER A 799 -24.92 11.52 63.89
C SER A 799 -25.66 10.47 63.06
N ASN A 800 -25.62 10.56 61.72
CA ASN A 800 -26.15 9.57 60.78
C ASN A 800 -25.13 8.54 60.31
N SER A 801 -23.94 8.46 60.92
CA SER A 801 -22.98 7.42 60.58
C SER A 801 -23.46 6.07 61.13
N LEU A 802 -23.32 5.02 60.31
CA LEU A 802 -23.66 3.64 60.69
C LEU A 802 -22.94 3.23 61.98
N GLU A 803 -21.72 3.73 62.18
CA GLU A 803 -20.91 3.51 63.37
C GLU A 803 -21.52 4.15 64.63
N TYR A 804 -22.00 5.40 64.55
CA TYR A 804 -22.74 6.02 65.66
C TYR A 804 -24.03 5.27 65.97
N SER A 805 -24.77 4.84 64.93
CA SER A 805 -26.00 4.04 65.12
C SER A 805 -25.71 2.67 65.74
N TYR A 806 -24.65 1.99 65.34
CA TYR A 806 -24.26 0.66 65.87
C TYR A 806 -23.74 0.74 67.31
N TYR A 807 -22.89 1.73 67.61
CA TYR A 807 -22.41 1.99 68.97
C TYR A 807 -23.56 2.44 69.89
N GLY A 808 -24.50 3.25 69.38
CA GLY A 808 -25.70 3.66 70.11
C GLY A 808 -26.68 2.52 70.37
N TYR A 809 -26.86 1.59 69.42
CA TYR A 809 -27.77 0.44 69.57
C TYR A 809 -27.28 -0.58 70.59
N LYS A 810 -25.96 -0.83 70.65
CA LYS A 810 -25.37 -1.83 71.57
C LYS A 810 -25.53 -1.42 73.04
N TYR A 811 -25.66 -0.13 73.33
CA TYR A 811 -25.85 0.40 74.68
C TYR A 811 -27.30 0.71 75.05
N SER A 812 -28.19 1.06 74.09
CA SER A 812 -29.60 1.30 74.43
C SER A 812 -30.37 0.01 74.79
N TYR A 813 -29.95 -1.16 74.27
CA TYR A 813 -30.62 -2.43 74.51
C TYR A 813 -30.47 -2.95 75.97
N ASN A 814 -29.42 -2.56 76.68
CA ASN A 814 -29.21 -2.96 78.08
C ASN A 814 -29.97 -2.10 79.10
N TYR A 815 -30.58 -0.99 78.69
CA TYR A 815 -31.33 -0.11 79.61
C TYR A 815 -32.85 -0.32 79.56
N TYR A 816 -33.38 -1.00 78.53
CA TYR A 816 -34.82 -1.25 78.38
C TYR A 816 -35.26 -2.68 78.73
N THR A 817 -34.37 -3.52 79.25
CA THR A 817 -34.70 -4.92 79.64
C THR A 817 -34.82 -5.13 81.16
N THR A 818 -34.87 -4.06 81.96
CA THR A 818 -35.04 -4.17 83.42
C THR A 818 -36.10 -3.23 83.98
N ASP A 819 -37.21 -3.05 83.26
CA ASP A 819 -38.46 -2.53 83.82
C ASP A 819 -39.59 -2.76 82.82
N LYS A 820 -40.16 -3.97 82.86
CA LYS A 820 -41.59 -4.24 82.60
C LYS A 820 -41.93 -5.70 82.88
N ASP A 821 -42.88 -5.83 83.80
CA ASP A 821 -43.80 -6.95 83.98
C ASP A 821 -43.22 -8.20 84.69
N ASP A 822 -42.89 -8.04 85.98
CA ASP A 822 -43.12 -9.10 86.96
C ASP A 822 -44.54 -8.92 87.53
N ASP A 823 -45.51 -9.52 86.85
CA ASP A 823 -46.89 -9.68 87.34
C ASP A 823 -47.19 -11.18 87.49
N SER A 824 -46.36 -11.86 88.27
CA SER A 824 -46.54 -13.28 88.61
C SER A 824 -46.61 -13.51 90.11
N THR A 825 -47.62 -12.90 90.75
CA THR A 825 -48.15 -13.45 92.01
C THR A 825 -49.21 -14.52 91.69
N PRO A 826 -49.12 -15.73 92.27
CA PRO A 826 -49.98 -16.84 91.88
C PRO A 826 -51.34 -16.74 92.59
N PHE A 827 -52.41 -16.64 91.81
CA PHE A 827 -53.76 -16.92 92.28
C PHE A 827 -54.13 -18.37 91.95
N MET A 828 -54.39 -19.15 92.99
CA MET A 828 -55.11 -20.43 92.90
C MET A 828 -56.55 -20.16 92.47
N GLU A 829 -57.07 -20.97 91.56
CA GLU A 829 -58.52 -21.19 91.48
C GLU A 829 -58.83 -22.64 91.07
N GLU A 830 -59.81 -23.19 91.79
CA GLU A 830 -60.29 -24.57 91.73
C GLU A 830 -61.01 -24.89 90.41
N ASP A 831 -61.03 -26.20 90.15
CA ASP A 831 -61.67 -26.90 89.05
C ASP A 831 -63.03 -26.34 88.58
N ILE A 832 -63.25 -26.36 87.26
CA ILE A 832 -64.41 -27.02 86.63
C ILE A 832 -64.08 -27.35 85.16
N VAL A 833 -64.54 -28.55 84.82
CA VAL A 833 -64.31 -29.39 83.64
C VAL A 833 -65.16 -28.98 82.42
N SER A 834 -64.72 -29.47 81.25
CA SER A 834 -65.49 -29.82 80.03
C SER A 834 -65.83 -28.73 79.00
N THR A 835 -65.90 -28.94 77.68
CA THR A 835 -65.60 -30.04 76.73
C THR A 835 -66.07 -29.53 75.35
N ILE A 836 -65.18 -29.53 74.34
CA ILE A 836 -65.39 -29.85 72.89
C ILE A 836 -66.35 -29.00 72.00
N HIS A 837 -65.95 -28.94 70.71
CA HIS A 837 -66.68 -28.60 69.46
C HIS A 837 -66.72 -27.10 69.10
N ASP A 838 -66.62 -26.64 67.85
CA ASP A 838 -66.55 -27.30 66.55
C ASP A 838 -66.03 -26.31 65.47
N THR A 839 -65.57 -26.89 64.37
CA THR A 839 -65.40 -26.38 62.99
C THR A 839 -65.95 -25.00 62.59
N LYS A 840 -65.19 -24.25 61.77
CA LYS A 840 -65.55 -23.96 60.35
C LYS A 840 -64.55 -23.05 59.60
N ASN A 841 -63.95 -23.66 58.58
CA ASN A 841 -63.76 -23.19 57.20
C ASN A 841 -64.04 -21.72 56.82
N GLY A 842 -63.11 -21.10 56.09
CA GLY A 842 -63.33 -19.79 55.46
C GLY A 842 -62.21 -19.33 54.52
N ASN A 843 -62.22 -19.85 53.29
CA ASN A 843 -61.53 -19.31 52.10
C ASN A 843 -61.60 -17.77 51.99
N LYS A 844 -60.50 -17.13 51.57
CA LYS A 844 -60.42 -16.31 50.34
C LYS A 844 -59.08 -15.58 50.18
N LYS A 845 -58.49 -15.83 49.00
CA LYS A 845 -57.61 -14.98 48.17
C LYS A 845 -56.22 -14.59 48.69
#